data_AF-A0A093YBI0-F1
#
_entry.id   AF-A0A093YBI0-F1
#
_cell.length_a   1.000
_cell.length_b   1.000
_cell.length_c   1.000
_cell.angle_alpha   90.00
_cell.angle_beta   90.00
_cell.angle_gamma   90.00
#
_symmetry.space_group_name_H-M   'P 1'
#
loop_
_entity.id
_entity.type
_entity.pdbx_description
1 polymer ?
#
loop_
_entity_poly.entity_id
_entity_poly.type
_entity_poly.pdbx_seq_one_letter_code
_entity_poly.pdbx_strand_id
1 'polypeptide(L)'
;MYQRSLLVSALAAVVAGQQVGTLTAETHPSMTWQTCSAGGSCTTNNGKVVIDANWRWVHSTSGATNCYDGQTWDSTLCPDDKTCAANCALDGADYSGTYGATTSGNALSLKFVTKASQTNIGSRLYMMKDDSNYEMFKVLGKEFTFDVDVSNLPCGLNGALYFVSMDADGGMAKFPTNKAGAKYGTGYCDSQCPRDLKFISGQANVEGWAESSNDANSGIGNHGSCCAEMDIWEANSISTAYTPHPCDTPGQTMCTGDACGGTYSNDRYAGTCDPDGCDFNSYRQGDLNFYGPGKKVDTKSKFTVVTQFITNDGTATGTLTDIKRFYVQNGVVIPNSVSSIAGTSGNSITTDFCTAQKSVFGDTNDFAKHGGLANMGAALKDGMVLVMSVWDDHASNMLWLDSTFPTDSTKLGAKRGSCATTSGVPSDVEANVPNSSVTYSNIKVGPIGSTFSSGTGPGTGTTSVPPTQTTTPPTGGGTAQKWGQCGGKGWTGPTQCVAGSSCKVTNEWYSQCLVWLISRDGVLKYYALGLPAYLSECAPGPSLNLTVSMNDDDDDGVDDSESHVVTKAKCVIKRNIDRRSKPLSDTAELLRQLSNNSLGELIGSGLLLLKVEEDNRADDKELVEQVLGIDDSLEGGLDILDEVGGGAGDLDGLVDGELSGRVGGLGAGLDVVEELGALDQDGDGLAETDQAAVEVGDGAVELGGRGGDLGHGGQDGGSVSDDGGGQEGDGKDGETHVDGCVVGD
;
A
#
# COMPACT_ATOMS: atom_id res chain seq x y z
N MET A 1 -3.21 -77.39 -12.63
CA MET A 1 -3.42 -76.70 -11.34
C MET A 1 -2.28 -75.72 -11.17
N TYR A 2 -2.58 -74.42 -11.11
CA TYR A 2 -1.59 -73.37 -10.92
C TYR A 2 -1.31 -73.17 -9.43
N GLN A 3 -0.03 -72.99 -9.07
CA GLN A 3 0.40 -72.01 -8.06
C GLN A 3 1.94 -71.92 -8.09
N ARG A 4 2.45 -70.85 -8.71
CA ARG A 4 3.78 -70.31 -8.41
C ARG A 4 3.55 -68.99 -7.69
N SER A 5 3.90 -68.96 -6.40
CA SER A 5 3.73 -67.77 -5.57
C SER A 5 4.70 -66.68 -6.02
N LEU A 6 4.15 -65.53 -6.39
CA LEU A 6 4.91 -64.35 -6.76
C LEU A 6 5.05 -63.47 -5.51
N LEU A 7 6.24 -63.47 -4.91
CA LEU A 7 6.60 -62.56 -3.83
C LEU A 7 6.85 -61.17 -4.46
N VAL A 8 5.81 -60.35 -4.49
CA VAL A 8 5.94 -58.93 -4.84
C VAL A 8 6.40 -58.18 -3.59
N SER A 9 7.71 -57.96 -3.49
CA SER A 9 8.28 -57.03 -2.52
C SER A 9 7.90 -55.60 -2.94
N ALA A 10 6.77 -55.11 -2.43
CA ALA A 10 6.42 -53.71 -2.55
C ALA A 10 7.40 -52.87 -1.70
N LEU A 11 8.45 -52.35 -2.34
CA LEU A 11 9.12 -51.16 -1.81
C LEU A 11 8.11 -50.01 -1.89
N ALA A 12 7.37 -49.80 -0.80
CA ALA A 12 6.77 -48.51 -0.56
C ALA A 12 7.93 -47.52 -0.38
N ALA A 13 8.19 -46.70 -1.41
CA ALA A 13 9.05 -45.55 -1.26
C ALA A 13 8.39 -44.64 -0.22
N VAL A 14 8.92 -44.64 1.00
CA VAL A 14 8.53 -43.69 2.03
C VAL A 14 9.09 -42.35 1.61
N VAL A 15 8.31 -41.60 0.82
CA VAL A 15 8.64 -40.23 0.44
C VAL A 15 8.48 -39.37 1.68
N ALA A 16 9.56 -39.28 2.45
CA ALA A 16 9.70 -38.37 3.56
C ALA A 16 9.92 -36.95 3.01
N GLY A 17 9.34 -35.96 3.68
CA GLY A 17 9.72 -34.54 3.55
C GLY A 17 9.83 -33.93 4.93
N GLN A 18 9.71 -32.61 5.05
CA GLN A 18 10.00 -31.87 6.29
C GLN A 18 9.35 -32.52 7.52
N GLN A 19 10.19 -33.03 8.43
CA GLN A 19 9.78 -33.84 9.58
C GLN A 19 9.52 -32.99 10.83
N VAL A 20 9.03 -33.65 11.87
CA VAL A 20 8.78 -33.06 13.20
C VAL A 20 9.95 -33.35 14.14
N GLY A 21 10.56 -32.28 14.64
CA GLY A 21 11.57 -32.32 15.69
C GLY A 21 10.94 -32.66 17.04
N THR A 22 11.74 -33.28 17.90
CA THR A 22 11.30 -33.77 19.22
C THR A 22 12.28 -33.47 20.34
N LEU A 23 13.30 -32.63 20.07
CA LEU A 23 14.29 -32.24 21.06
C LEU A 23 13.74 -31.10 21.94
N THR A 24 12.89 -30.24 21.35
CA THR A 24 12.13 -29.18 22.01
C THR A 24 10.63 -29.43 21.83
N ALA A 25 9.86 -29.38 22.91
CA ALA A 25 8.42 -29.61 22.86
C ALA A 25 7.66 -28.36 22.39
N GLU A 26 6.96 -28.45 21.25
CA GLU A 26 6.14 -27.33 20.76
C GLU A 26 4.92 -27.08 21.65
N THR A 27 4.84 -25.88 22.22
CA THR A 27 3.74 -25.43 23.10
C THR A 27 3.32 -24.00 22.74
N HIS A 28 2.23 -23.86 21.99
CA HIS A 28 1.71 -22.58 21.52
C HIS A 28 1.26 -21.65 22.68
N PRO A 29 1.76 -20.40 22.76
CA PRO A 29 1.24 -19.40 23.68
C PRO A 29 -0.25 -19.09 23.42
N SER A 30 -1.06 -19.00 24.45
CA SER A 30 -2.51 -18.76 24.32
C SER A 30 -2.83 -17.28 24.13
N MET A 31 -3.66 -16.95 23.13
CA MET A 31 -4.09 -15.58 22.83
C MET A 31 -5.59 -15.56 22.50
N THR A 32 -6.38 -14.99 23.39
CA THR A 32 -7.82 -14.84 23.18
C THR A 32 -8.14 -13.70 22.21
N TRP A 33 -9.15 -13.91 21.38
CA TRP A 33 -9.74 -12.91 20.48
C TRP A 33 -11.26 -12.99 20.57
N GLN A 34 -12.02 -12.14 19.88
CA GLN A 34 -13.48 -12.09 20.01
C GLN A 34 -14.23 -12.10 18.68
N THR A 35 -15.36 -12.79 18.63
CA THR A 35 -16.36 -12.66 17.56
C THR A 35 -17.50 -11.77 18.04
N CYS A 36 -17.80 -10.70 17.32
CA CYS A 36 -18.86 -9.75 17.64
C CYS A 36 -20.11 -9.96 16.78
N SER A 37 -21.29 -9.77 17.36
CA SER A 37 -22.57 -9.73 16.67
C SER A 37 -23.02 -8.30 16.43
N ALA A 38 -23.98 -8.09 15.51
CA ALA A 38 -24.65 -6.81 15.36
C ALA A 38 -25.19 -6.33 16.73
N GLY A 39 -25.01 -5.03 17.03
CA GLY A 39 -25.32 -4.46 18.35
C GLY A 39 -24.18 -4.54 19.38
N GLY A 40 -23.01 -5.09 19.02
CA GLY A 40 -21.77 -4.94 19.81
C GLY A 40 -21.53 -5.95 20.93
N SER A 41 -22.38 -6.98 21.04
CA SER A 41 -22.11 -8.12 21.94
C SER A 41 -21.04 -9.03 21.32
N CYS A 42 -19.98 -9.35 22.06
CA CYS A 42 -18.88 -10.18 21.57
C CYS A 42 -18.63 -11.41 22.46
N THR A 43 -18.32 -12.54 21.85
CA THR A 43 -17.95 -13.81 22.50
C THR A 43 -16.46 -14.06 22.36
N THR A 44 -15.79 -14.44 23.45
CA THR A 44 -14.36 -14.76 23.45
C THR A 44 -14.09 -16.13 22.84
N ASN A 45 -13.10 -16.20 21.95
CA ASN A 45 -12.55 -17.40 21.35
C ASN A 45 -11.16 -17.67 21.97
N ASN A 46 -10.89 -18.95 22.26
CA ASN A 46 -9.64 -19.37 22.90
C ASN A 46 -8.59 -19.73 21.84
N GLY A 47 -8.09 -18.70 21.14
CA GLY A 47 -6.99 -18.84 20.19
C GLY A 47 -5.64 -19.10 20.86
N LYS A 48 -4.65 -19.41 20.04
CA LYS A 48 -3.23 -19.57 20.39
C LYS A 48 -2.39 -19.07 19.23
N VAL A 49 -1.10 -18.82 19.44
CA VAL A 49 -0.19 -18.37 18.39
C VAL A 49 0.94 -19.35 18.15
N VAL A 50 1.39 -19.43 16.90
CA VAL A 50 2.52 -20.28 16.49
C VAL A 50 3.54 -19.46 15.71
N ILE A 51 4.83 -19.69 15.98
CA ILE A 51 5.90 -19.04 15.22
C ILE A 51 6.15 -19.75 13.89
N ASP A 52 6.40 -18.95 12.87
CA ASP A 52 6.74 -19.34 11.50
C ASP A 52 7.93 -20.32 11.43
N ALA A 53 7.88 -21.21 10.45
CA ALA A 53 8.88 -22.26 10.24
C ALA A 53 10.31 -21.74 9.96
N ASN A 54 10.49 -20.55 9.38
CA ASN A 54 11.80 -20.02 8.99
C ASN A 54 12.67 -19.63 10.20
N TRP A 55 12.02 -19.26 11.32
CA TRP A 55 12.67 -18.94 12.60
C TRP A 55 13.06 -20.19 13.42
N ARG A 56 12.52 -21.36 13.09
CA ARG A 56 12.74 -22.58 13.87
C ARG A 56 14.11 -23.17 13.61
N TRP A 57 14.63 -23.85 14.62
CA TRP A 57 15.81 -24.70 14.46
C TRP A 57 15.48 -25.87 13.52
N VAL A 58 16.33 -26.06 12.51
CA VAL A 58 16.24 -27.13 11.52
C VAL A 58 17.38 -28.11 11.73
N HIS A 59 17.08 -29.32 12.18
CA HIS A 59 18.08 -30.33 12.52
C HIS A 59 17.79 -31.69 11.88
N SER A 60 18.79 -32.56 11.85
CA SER A 60 18.64 -33.93 11.36
C SER A 60 17.59 -34.70 12.17
N THR A 61 16.74 -35.44 11.48
CA THR A 61 15.82 -36.45 12.07
C THR A 61 16.51 -37.49 12.95
N SER A 62 17.83 -37.65 12.81
CA SER A 62 18.64 -38.61 13.58
C SER A 62 19.32 -38.05 14.83
N GLY A 63 19.30 -36.73 15.06
CA GLY A 63 20.01 -36.10 16.18
C GLY A 63 20.05 -34.57 16.12
N ALA A 64 20.96 -33.96 16.87
CA ALA A 64 21.06 -32.49 17.00
C ALA A 64 21.99 -31.81 15.97
N THR A 65 22.32 -32.48 14.85
CA THR A 65 23.13 -31.87 13.79
C THR A 65 22.28 -30.89 12.99
N ASN A 66 22.73 -29.65 12.84
CA ASN A 66 22.05 -28.62 12.05
C ASN A 66 21.93 -29.07 10.58
N CYS A 67 20.75 -28.92 9.99
CA CYS A 67 20.58 -28.97 8.54
C CYS A 67 20.79 -27.60 7.90
N TYR A 68 20.60 -26.53 8.68
CA TYR A 68 20.78 -25.14 8.28
C TYR A 68 21.38 -24.38 9.47
N ASP A 69 22.44 -23.63 9.25
CA ASP A 69 23.17 -22.87 10.29
C ASP A 69 23.65 -21.53 9.73
N GLY A 70 23.42 -20.44 10.47
CA GLY A 70 23.52 -19.08 9.93
C GLY A 70 22.67 -18.93 8.67
N GLN A 71 23.33 -18.87 7.52
CA GLN A 71 22.76 -18.71 6.18
C GLN A 71 22.93 -19.94 5.27
N THR A 72 23.57 -21.02 5.75
CA THR A 72 24.08 -22.13 4.92
C THR A 72 23.39 -23.46 5.23
N TRP A 73 23.08 -24.25 4.19
CA TRP A 73 22.58 -25.63 4.31
C TRP A 73 23.73 -26.66 4.42
N ASP A 74 23.56 -27.70 5.24
CA ASP A 74 24.49 -28.84 5.29
C ASP A 74 24.35 -29.70 4.01
N SER A 75 25.37 -29.71 3.16
CA SER A 75 25.32 -30.39 1.86
C SER A 75 25.31 -31.93 1.91
N THR A 76 25.53 -32.53 3.09
CA THR A 76 25.42 -33.99 3.27
C THR A 76 23.99 -34.40 3.66
N LEU A 77 23.33 -33.59 4.50
CA LEU A 77 21.93 -33.78 4.88
C LEU A 77 20.98 -33.25 3.80
N CYS A 78 21.37 -32.19 3.10
CA CYS A 78 20.60 -31.44 2.10
C CYS A 78 21.31 -31.36 0.74
N PRO A 79 21.52 -32.49 0.03
CA PRO A 79 22.09 -32.49 -1.33
C PRO A 79 21.09 -32.08 -2.42
N ASP A 80 19.78 -32.17 -2.14
CA ASP A 80 18.67 -31.80 -3.01
C ASP A 80 17.43 -31.48 -2.14
N ASP A 81 16.43 -30.80 -2.70
CA ASP A 81 15.28 -30.28 -1.93
C ASP A 81 14.44 -31.37 -1.26
N LYS A 82 14.36 -32.57 -1.86
CA LYS A 82 13.53 -33.68 -1.36
C LYS A 82 14.28 -34.48 -0.30
N THR A 83 15.55 -34.77 -0.53
CA THR A 83 16.42 -35.44 0.44
C THR A 83 16.63 -34.57 1.68
N CYS A 84 16.81 -33.26 1.50
CA CYS A 84 16.86 -32.30 2.61
C CYS A 84 15.57 -32.34 3.44
N ALA A 85 14.42 -32.23 2.79
CA ALA A 85 13.13 -32.33 3.46
C ALA A 85 13.01 -33.67 4.23
N ALA A 86 13.35 -34.80 3.61
CA ALA A 86 13.31 -36.11 4.24
C ALA A 86 14.21 -36.24 5.48
N ASN A 87 15.41 -35.66 5.43
CA ASN A 87 16.44 -35.80 6.45
C ASN A 87 16.27 -34.83 7.62
N CYS A 88 15.51 -33.74 7.44
CA CYS A 88 15.51 -32.60 8.34
C CYS A 88 14.13 -32.33 8.97
N ALA A 89 14.16 -31.78 10.18
CA ALA A 89 13.00 -31.61 11.03
C ALA A 89 12.93 -30.19 11.63
N LEU A 90 11.70 -29.65 11.74
CA LEU A 90 11.44 -28.42 12.50
C LEU A 90 11.23 -28.77 13.98
N ASP A 91 12.02 -28.18 14.88
CA ASP A 91 11.85 -28.40 16.32
C ASP A 91 10.83 -27.44 16.97
N GLY A 92 10.48 -27.73 18.22
CA GLY A 92 9.66 -26.82 19.03
C GLY A 92 10.36 -25.50 19.36
N ALA A 93 9.59 -24.50 19.78
CA ALA A 93 10.07 -23.14 20.05
C ALA A 93 9.99 -22.74 21.54
N ASP A 94 11.07 -22.19 22.10
CA ASP A 94 11.01 -21.34 23.30
C ASP A 94 10.62 -19.91 22.90
N TYR A 95 9.32 -19.68 22.80
CA TYR A 95 8.71 -18.41 22.41
C TYR A 95 9.27 -17.21 23.18
N SER A 96 9.42 -17.31 24.51
CA SER A 96 9.82 -16.16 25.33
C SER A 96 11.34 -16.05 25.48
N GLY A 97 12.06 -17.16 25.57
CA GLY A 97 13.50 -17.18 25.81
C GLY A 97 14.32 -16.96 24.54
N THR A 98 13.92 -17.55 23.42
CA THR A 98 14.61 -17.43 22.13
C THR A 98 14.07 -16.30 21.28
N TYR A 99 12.74 -16.19 21.17
CA TYR A 99 12.09 -15.29 20.19
C TYR A 99 11.52 -14.00 20.80
N GLY A 100 11.51 -13.87 22.13
CA GLY A 100 10.96 -12.70 22.82
C GLY A 100 9.46 -12.48 22.64
N ALA A 101 8.74 -13.49 22.15
CA ALA A 101 7.29 -13.48 21.95
C ALA A 101 6.57 -13.91 23.24
N THR A 102 5.66 -13.07 23.73
CA THR A 102 4.93 -13.32 24.98
C THR A 102 3.45 -12.97 24.85
N THR A 103 2.59 -13.76 25.50
CA THR A 103 1.13 -13.54 25.50
C THR A 103 0.59 -13.31 26.90
N SER A 104 -0.43 -12.46 27.02
CA SER A 104 -1.19 -12.25 28.26
C SER A 104 -2.66 -11.98 27.93
N GLY A 105 -3.52 -12.97 28.17
CA GLY A 105 -4.96 -12.87 27.93
C GLY A 105 -5.30 -12.68 26.44
N ASN A 106 -5.55 -11.44 26.02
CA ASN A 106 -5.88 -11.07 24.64
C ASN A 106 -4.75 -10.30 23.93
N ALA A 107 -3.55 -10.23 24.52
CA ALA A 107 -2.40 -9.50 24.00
C ALA A 107 -1.24 -10.43 23.63
N LEU A 108 -0.55 -10.09 22.55
CA LEU A 108 0.71 -10.64 22.07
C LEU A 108 1.72 -9.49 21.99
N SER A 109 2.86 -9.62 22.68
CA SER A 109 3.98 -8.68 22.61
C SER A 109 5.16 -9.37 21.95
N LEU A 110 5.72 -8.73 20.92
CA LEU A 110 6.86 -9.21 20.16
C LEU A 110 8.03 -8.23 20.35
N LYS A 111 9.19 -8.75 20.74
CA LYS A 111 10.44 -8.00 20.77
C LYS A 111 11.14 -8.07 19.42
N PHE A 112 11.88 -7.02 19.10
CA PHE A 112 12.70 -6.98 17.90
C PHE A 112 13.96 -7.84 18.05
N VAL A 113 14.82 -7.60 19.04
CA VAL A 113 16.01 -8.44 19.28
C VAL A 113 15.89 -9.22 20.58
N THR A 114 16.20 -10.52 20.53
CA THR A 114 16.29 -11.40 21.71
C THR A 114 17.62 -12.14 21.73
N LYS A 115 18.36 -12.03 22.84
CA LYS A 115 19.67 -12.68 23.02
C LYS A 115 19.53 -13.94 23.86
N ALA A 116 19.69 -15.09 23.22
CA ALA A 116 19.67 -16.43 23.83
C ALA A 116 21.03 -17.11 23.60
N SER A 117 21.06 -18.42 23.28
CA SER A 117 22.26 -19.11 22.76
C SER A 117 22.70 -18.57 21.40
N GLN A 118 21.76 -18.02 20.63
CA GLN A 118 21.99 -17.19 19.45
C GLN A 118 21.26 -15.84 19.61
N THR A 119 21.56 -14.86 18.76
CA THR A 119 20.78 -13.62 18.69
C THR A 119 19.66 -13.78 17.67
N ASN A 120 18.42 -13.68 18.11
CA ASN A 120 17.23 -13.68 17.27
C ASN A 120 16.84 -12.25 16.89
N ILE A 121 16.51 -12.04 15.62
CA ILE A 121 16.00 -10.78 15.06
C ILE A 121 14.58 -11.04 14.54
N GLY A 122 13.66 -10.14 14.89
CA GLY A 122 12.26 -10.20 14.49
C GLY A 122 11.49 -11.45 14.95
N SER A 123 10.24 -11.54 14.51
CA SER A 123 9.45 -12.78 14.53
C SER A 123 8.20 -12.63 13.68
N ARG A 124 7.70 -13.73 13.12
CA ARG A 124 6.40 -13.83 12.42
C ARG A 124 5.55 -14.92 13.06
N LEU A 125 4.34 -14.59 13.51
CA LEU A 125 3.43 -15.51 14.21
C LEU A 125 2.05 -15.55 13.56
N TYR A 126 1.43 -16.72 13.62
CA TYR A 126 0.08 -16.98 13.08
C TYR A 126 -0.93 -17.23 14.18
N MET A 127 -2.15 -16.70 14.03
CA MET A 127 -3.27 -17.08 14.90
C MET A 127 -3.79 -18.48 14.56
N MET A 128 -3.86 -19.34 15.56
CA MET A 128 -4.38 -20.70 15.42
C MET A 128 -5.75 -20.89 16.06
N LYS A 129 -6.51 -21.78 15.43
CA LYS A 129 -7.79 -22.31 15.90
C LYS A 129 -7.60 -23.41 16.95
N ASP A 130 -6.68 -24.32 16.68
CA ASP A 130 -6.32 -25.47 17.51
C ASP A 130 -4.82 -25.80 17.30
N ASP A 131 -4.31 -26.93 17.80
CA ASP A 131 -2.88 -27.24 17.70
C ASP A 131 -2.44 -27.80 16.33
N SER A 132 -3.29 -27.78 15.31
CA SER A 132 -2.97 -28.27 13.97
C SER A 132 -3.60 -27.47 12.83
N ASN A 133 -4.40 -26.42 13.14
CA ASN A 133 -5.04 -25.56 12.16
C ASN A 133 -4.91 -24.08 12.54
N TYR A 134 -4.56 -23.24 11.57
CA TYR A 134 -4.71 -21.80 11.64
C TYR A 134 -6.18 -21.40 11.79
N GLU A 135 -6.46 -20.23 12.37
CA GLU A 135 -7.81 -19.67 12.35
C GLU A 135 -8.04 -18.92 11.03
N MET A 136 -9.06 -19.33 10.29
CA MET A 136 -9.36 -18.81 8.94
C MET A 136 -10.37 -17.68 9.01
N PHE A 137 -9.88 -16.45 8.88
CA PHE A 137 -10.69 -15.24 9.02
C PHE A 137 -11.39 -14.89 7.69
N LYS A 138 -12.72 -14.98 7.68
CA LYS A 138 -13.58 -14.59 6.56
C LYS A 138 -14.16 -13.20 6.80
N VAL A 139 -13.42 -12.16 6.41
CA VAL A 139 -13.71 -10.75 6.76
C VAL A 139 -14.44 -9.96 5.68
N LEU A 140 -14.72 -10.55 4.52
CA LEU A 140 -15.53 -9.91 3.47
C LEU A 140 -16.95 -9.59 4.00
N GLY A 141 -17.42 -8.35 3.78
CA GLY A 141 -18.70 -7.85 4.31
C GLY A 141 -18.71 -7.68 5.84
N LYS A 142 -17.53 -7.58 6.47
CA LYS A 142 -17.33 -7.49 7.93
C LYS A 142 -16.31 -6.39 8.26
N GLU A 143 -16.00 -6.27 9.54
CA GLU A 143 -14.86 -5.50 10.02
C GLU A 143 -13.94 -6.36 10.91
N PHE A 144 -12.65 -6.05 10.82
CA PHE A 144 -11.59 -6.54 11.68
C PHE A 144 -11.08 -5.38 12.55
N THR A 145 -10.78 -5.64 13.81
CA THR A 145 -10.39 -4.60 14.77
C THR A 145 -9.43 -5.15 15.81
N PHE A 146 -8.47 -4.33 16.23
CA PHE A 146 -7.48 -4.67 17.26
C PHE A 146 -6.97 -3.39 17.92
N ASP A 147 -6.42 -3.49 19.12
CA ASP A 147 -5.63 -2.43 19.74
C ASP A 147 -4.14 -2.71 19.50
N VAL A 148 -3.37 -1.66 19.20
CA VAL A 148 -1.92 -1.76 18.99
C VAL A 148 -1.16 -0.71 19.78
N ASP A 149 -0.02 -1.11 20.34
CA ASP A 149 0.99 -0.21 20.88
C ASP A 149 2.26 -0.31 20.01
N VAL A 150 2.56 0.80 19.33
CA VAL A 150 3.74 1.01 18.47
C VAL A 150 4.70 2.04 19.07
N SER A 151 4.48 2.48 20.32
CA SER A 151 5.26 3.57 20.94
C SER A 151 6.76 3.27 21.07
N ASN A 152 7.12 1.98 21.00
CA ASN A 152 8.48 1.45 21.06
C ASN A 152 8.99 0.90 19.70
N LEU A 153 8.37 1.33 18.59
CA LEU A 153 8.84 1.07 17.22
C LEU A 153 9.34 2.38 16.55
N PRO A 154 10.66 2.58 16.40
CA PRO A 154 11.22 3.73 15.69
C PRO A 154 11.20 3.53 14.15
N CYS A 155 11.77 4.51 13.43
CA CYS A 155 12.07 4.39 12.00
C CYS A 155 12.85 3.10 11.68
N GLY A 156 12.61 2.50 10.51
CA GLY A 156 13.33 1.31 10.06
C GLY A 156 12.72 -0.03 10.49
N LEU A 157 11.84 -0.04 11.48
CA LEU A 157 11.09 -1.24 11.90
C LEU A 157 9.66 -1.20 11.37
N ASN A 158 9.05 -2.37 11.23
CA ASN A 158 7.64 -2.56 10.95
C ASN A 158 7.05 -3.59 11.90
N GLY A 159 6.06 -3.17 12.69
CA GLY A 159 5.15 -4.06 13.38
C GLY A 159 3.94 -4.30 12.49
N ALA A 160 3.99 -5.37 11.70
CA ALA A 160 2.91 -5.71 10.78
C ALA A 160 1.85 -6.64 11.42
N LEU A 161 0.58 -6.38 11.10
CA LEU A 161 -0.56 -7.27 11.33
C LEU A 161 -1.39 -7.32 10.05
N TYR A 162 -1.50 -8.50 9.46
CA TYR A 162 -1.97 -8.67 8.09
C TYR A 162 -2.61 -10.05 7.86
N PHE A 163 -3.18 -10.25 6.69
CA PHE A 163 -3.82 -11.50 6.29
C PHE A 163 -3.18 -12.06 5.03
N VAL A 164 -2.91 -13.36 5.01
CA VAL A 164 -2.41 -14.07 3.83
C VAL A 164 -3.23 -15.32 3.54
N SER A 165 -3.30 -15.71 2.27
CA SER A 165 -4.15 -16.81 1.77
C SER A 165 -3.48 -18.19 1.88
N MET A 166 -2.92 -18.47 3.04
CA MET A 166 -2.31 -19.76 3.41
C MET A 166 -3.37 -20.86 3.59
N ASP A 167 -2.96 -22.12 3.41
CA ASP A 167 -3.78 -23.28 3.79
C ASP A 167 -3.92 -23.42 5.31
N ALA A 168 -5.12 -23.73 5.78
CA ALA A 168 -5.43 -23.83 7.21
C ALA A 168 -4.55 -24.84 7.97
N ASP A 169 -4.11 -25.91 7.33
CA ASP A 169 -3.25 -26.95 7.91
C ASP A 169 -1.74 -26.73 7.65
N GLY A 170 -1.36 -25.58 7.09
CA GLY A 170 0.02 -25.28 6.67
C GLY A 170 0.48 -26.10 5.46
N GLY A 171 -0.46 -26.66 4.69
CA GLY A 171 -0.22 -27.39 3.44
C GLY A 171 -0.11 -28.91 3.60
N MET A 172 -0.34 -29.49 4.78
CA MET A 172 -0.17 -30.94 5.02
C MET A 172 -1.02 -31.82 4.09
N ALA A 173 -2.27 -31.44 3.82
CA ALA A 173 -3.18 -32.19 2.96
C ALA A 173 -2.79 -32.12 1.47
N LYS A 174 -2.24 -30.99 1.01
CA LYS A 174 -1.74 -30.81 -0.37
C LYS A 174 -0.38 -31.46 -0.59
N PHE A 175 0.48 -31.42 0.43
CA PHE A 175 1.88 -31.82 0.34
C PHE A 175 2.18 -32.89 1.39
N PRO A 176 1.93 -34.19 1.10
CA PRO A 176 2.10 -35.27 2.06
C PRO A 176 3.52 -35.43 2.62
N THR A 177 4.50 -34.80 1.99
CA THR A 177 5.89 -34.68 2.44
C THR A 177 6.04 -33.75 3.64
N ASN A 178 5.22 -32.69 3.77
CA ASN A 178 5.15 -31.87 4.98
C ASN A 178 4.50 -32.66 6.12
N LYS A 179 5.27 -32.98 7.16
CA LYS A 179 4.78 -33.65 8.38
C LYS A 179 4.58 -32.70 9.56
N ALA A 180 5.05 -31.46 9.45
CA ALA A 180 5.07 -30.49 10.54
C ALA A 180 3.80 -29.61 10.55
N GLY A 181 3.41 -29.08 9.38
CA GLY A 181 2.14 -28.35 9.20
C GLY A 181 2.01 -27.06 10.00
N ALA A 182 0.76 -26.58 10.11
CA ALA A 182 0.43 -25.37 10.85
C ALA A 182 0.91 -25.39 12.32
N LYS A 183 1.04 -26.58 12.93
CA LYS A 183 1.61 -26.76 14.28
C LYS A 183 3.05 -26.23 14.40
N TYR A 184 3.80 -26.21 13.31
CA TYR A 184 5.18 -25.70 13.28
C TYR A 184 5.31 -24.48 12.34
N GLY A 185 4.20 -23.78 12.07
CA GLY A 185 4.21 -22.53 11.30
C GLY A 185 4.57 -22.70 9.82
N THR A 186 4.29 -23.85 9.20
CA THR A 186 4.62 -24.08 7.77
C THR A 186 3.58 -23.46 6.82
N GLY A 187 3.95 -23.37 5.55
CA GLY A 187 3.03 -23.05 4.45
C GLY A 187 2.83 -21.55 4.22
N TYR A 188 3.72 -20.70 4.73
CA TYR A 188 3.68 -19.26 4.50
C TYR A 188 3.76 -18.91 3.01
N CYS A 189 3.08 -17.82 2.67
CA CYS A 189 3.04 -17.20 1.35
C CYS A 189 2.59 -15.76 1.54
N ASP A 190 2.96 -14.89 0.62
CA ASP A 190 2.48 -13.51 0.55
C ASP A 190 2.60 -12.96 -0.88
N SER A 191 2.33 -11.66 -1.07
CA SER A 191 2.34 -11.00 -2.38
C SER A 191 3.72 -10.84 -3.01
N GLN A 192 4.77 -10.91 -2.20
CA GLN A 192 6.17 -10.79 -2.62
C GLN A 192 6.73 -12.11 -3.16
N CYS A 193 5.92 -13.17 -3.20
CA CYS A 193 6.32 -14.51 -3.60
C CYS A 193 7.63 -15.00 -2.92
N PRO A 194 7.75 -14.90 -1.58
CA PRO A 194 8.98 -15.02 -0.80
C PRO A 194 9.78 -16.28 -1.12
N ARG A 195 11.07 -16.06 -1.40
CA ARG A 195 12.08 -17.06 -1.77
C ARG A 195 13.09 -17.35 -0.65
N ASP A 196 12.99 -16.64 0.47
CA ASP A 196 13.75 -16.82 1.71
C ASP A 196 13.27 -18.00 2.56
N LEU A 197 12.10 -18.56 2.23
CA LEU A 197 11.51 -19.66 2.98
C LEU A 197 12.33 -20.93 2.77
N LYS A 198 12.86 -21.48 3.87
CA LYS A 198 13.64 -22.72 3.89
C LYS A 198 12.87 -23.94 3.40
N PHE A 199 11.54 -23.93 3.49
CA PHE A 199 10.68 -25.03 3.06
C PHE A 199 9.38 -24.52 2.43
N ILE A 200 9.07 -24.99 1.23
CA ILE A 200 7.91 -24.61 0.42
C ILE A 200 7.29 -25.88 -0.17
N SER A 201 5.96 -25.99 -0.18
CA SER A 201 5.23 -27.13 -0.78
C SER A 201 5.70 -28.53 -0.32
N GLY A 202 6.18 -28.65 0.93
CA GLY A 202 6.71 -29.89 1.49
C GLY A 202 8.08 -30.33 0.94
N GLN A 203 8.80 -29.43 0.26
CA GLN A 203 10.19 -29.57 -0.14
C GLN A 203 11.05 -28.56 0.65
N ALA A 204 12.36 -28.78 0.73
CA ALA A 204 13.29 -27.72 1.14
C ALA A 204 13.50 -26.72 -0.02
N ASN A 205 14.36 -25.73 0.19
CA ASN A 205 14.72 -24.73 -0.81
C ASN A 205 16.25 -24.57 -0.91
N VAL A 206 16.98 -25.68 -0.84
CA VAL A 206 18.45 -25.71 -0.91
C VAL A 206 18.96 -25.62 -2.34
N GLU A 207 18.18 -26.08 -3.33
CA GLU A 207 18.51 -25.95 -4.74
C GLU A 207 18.57 -24.47 -5.15
N GLY A 208 19.75 -24.04 -5.62
CA GLY A 208 20.01 -22.66 -6.02
C GLY A 208 20.08 -21.65 -4.87
N TRP A 209 20.18 -22.10 -3.61
CA TRP A 209 20.26 -21.22 -2.45
C TRP A 209 21.47 -20.28 -2.52
N ALA A 210 21.20 -18.99 -2.64
CA ALA A 210 22.18 -17.91 -2.56
C ALA A 210 22.07 -17.25 -1.18
N GLU A 211 23.16 -17.23 -0.42
CA GLU A 211 23.20 -16.60 0.89
C GLU A 211 23.02 -15.07 0.79
N SER A 212 22.38 -14.45 1.79
CA SER A 212 22.22 -13.00 1.79
C SER A 212 23.56 -12.29 1.99
N SER A 213 23.71 -11.11 1.37
CA SER A 213 24.88 -10.25 1.54
C SER A 213 24.78 -9.32 2.76
N ASN A 214 23.59 -9.22 3.37
CA ASN A 214 23.30 -8.30 4.47
C ASN A 214 22.38 -8.87 5.57
N ASP A 215 22.07 -10.16 5.57
CA ASP A 215 21.43 -10.89 6.67
C ASP A 215 22.18 -12.19 6.95
N ALA A 216 22.73 -12.36 8.15
CA ALA A 216 23.50 -13.53 8.54
C ALA A 216 22.67 -14.82 8.74
N ASN A 217 21.33 -14.73 8.66
CA ASN A 217 20.39 -15.81 8.97
C ASN A 217 19.55 -16.27 7.77
N SER A 218 19.73 -15.64 6.60
CA SER A 218 18.83 -15.74 5.46
C SER A 218 19.56 -15.85 4.11
N GLY A 219 18.79 -16.09 3.07
CA GLY A 219 19.23 -16.30 1.69
C GLY A 219 18.02 -16.42 0.78
N ILE A 220 18.24 -16.79 -0.48
CA ILE A 220 17.21 -16.84 -1.53
C ILE A 220 17.38 -18.16 -2.28
N GLY A 221 16.38 -19.04 -2.24
CA GLY A 221 16.35 -20.29 -2.99
C GLY A 221 15.76 -20.17 -4.40
N ASN A 222 15.71 -21.30 -5.11
CA ASN A 222 15.03 -21.37 -6.41
C ASN A 222 13.52 -21.20 -6.29
N HIS A 223 12.89 -21.74 -5.24
CA HIS A 223 11.44 -21.71 -5.07
C HIS A 223 10.98 -20.48 -4.30
N GLY A 224 9.79 -19.96 -4.65
CA GLY A 224 9.09 -18.93 -3.88
C GLY A 224 7.61 -19.29 -3.65
N SER A 225 6.96 -18.62 -2.71
CA SER A 225 5.60 -18.97 -2.24
C SER A 225 4.63 -17.78 -2.37
N CYS A 226 3.88 -17.72 -3.46
CA CYS A 226 2.95 -16.63 -3.78
C CYS A 226 1.56 -16.86 -3.19
N CYS A 227 0.93 -15.84 -2.60
CA CYS A 227 -0.53 -15.79 -2.41
C CYS A 227 -1.04 -14.36 -2.15
N ALA A 228 -2.35 -14.15 -2.30
CA ALA A 228 -2.96 -12.85 -2.05
C ALA A 228 -2.88 -12.47 -0.57
N GLU A 229 -2.63 -11.19 -0.35
CA GLU A 229 -2.26 -10.58 0.94
C GLU A 229 -3.07 -9.30 1.17
N MET A 230 -3.45 -9.07 2.43
CA MET A 230 -4.20 -7.89 2.86
C MET A 230 -3.55 -7.33 4.11
N ASP A 231 -2.72 -6.32 3.92
CA ASP A 231 -2.06 -5.56 4.96
C ASP A 231 -3.05 -4.65 5.65
N ILE A 232 -3.59 -5.17 6.75
CA ILE A 232 -4.42 -4.38 7.66
C ILE A 232 -3.57 -3.26 8.26
N TRP A 233 -2.31 -3.56 8.57
CA TRP A 233 -1.47 -2.71 9.37
C TRP A 233 -0.01 -3.03 9.11
N GLU A 234 0.67 -2.08 8.49
CA GLU A 234 2.12 -2.00 8.52
C GLU A 234 2.46 -0.66 9.14
N ALA A 235 3.31 -0.64 10.16
CA ALA A 235 3.56 0.58 10.90
C ALA A 235 4.78 0.55 11.82
N ASN A 236 5.24 1.76 12.10
CA ASN A 236 5.98 2.08 13.31
C ASN A 236 5.37 3.32 13.97
N SER A 237 6.08 3.96 14.91
CA SER A 237 5.61 5.17 15.58
C SER A 237 5.54 6.40 14.66
N ILE A 238 6.10 6.36 13.45
CA ILE A 238 6.18 7.52 12.54
C ILE A 238 5.13 7.45 11.43
N SER A 239 5.02 6.29 10.76
CA SER A 239 4.12 6.07 9.63
C SER A 239 3.36 4.76 9.73
N THR A 240 2.25 4.69 8.99
CA THR A 240 1.49 3.45 8.78
C THR A 240 0.88 3.41 7.39
N ALA A 241 0.78 2.21 6.81
CA ALA A 241 0.05 1.89 5.61
C ALA A 241 -1.04 0.83 5.89
N TYR A 242 -2.01 0.75 4.98
CA TYR A 242 -2.84 -0.43 4.80
C TYR A 242 -3.08 -0.65 3.31
N THR A 243 -2.94 -1.90 2.87
CA THR A 243 -2.65 -2.22 1.47
C THR A 243 -3.25 -3.58 1.08
N PRO A 244 -4.17 -3.63 0.09
CA PRO A 244 -4.57 -4.89 -0.54
C PRO A 244 -3.59 -5.24 -1.66
N HIS A 245 -3.09 -6.48 -1.64
CA HIS A 245 -2.20 -7.06 -2.64
C HIS A 245 -2.88 -8.28 -3.30
N PRO A 246 -3.54 -8.11 -4.46
CA PRO A 246 -4.17 -9.19 -5.17
C PRO A 246 -3.15 -10.04 -5.95
N CYS A 247 -3.53 -11.29 -6.20
CA CYS A 247 -2.82 -12.20 -7.09
C CYS A 247 -3.79 -12.82 -8.10
N ASP A 248 -3.27 -13.34 -9.21
CA ASP A 248 -4.04 -14.05 -10.24
C ASP A 248 -4.71 -15.30 -9.67
N THR A 249 -4.00 -16.01 -8.78
CA THR A 249 -4.53 -17.08 -7.93
C THR A 249 -4.50 -16.62 -6.47
N PRO A 250 -5.65 -16.51 -5.77
CA PRO A 250 -5.68 -16.03 -4.41
C PRO A 250 -4.88 -16.88 -3.41
N GLY A 251 -5.07 -18.21 -3.44
CA GLY A 251 -4.42 -19.14 -2.50
C GLY A 251 -2.97 -19.47 -2.84
N GLN A 252 -2.27 -20.11 -1.89
CA GLN A 252 -0.86 -20.49 -2.04
C GLN A 252 -0.54 -21.22 -3.35
N THR A 253 0.46 -20.70 -4.06
CA THR A 253 1.09 -21.29 -5.25
C THR A 253 2.61 -21.17 -5.16
N MET A 254 3.33 -22.12 -5.77
CA MET A 254 4.80 -22.11 -5.80
C MET A 254 5.30 -21.57 -7.15
N CYS A 255 6.23 -20.62 -7.09
CA CYS A 255 6.92 -20.05 -8.25
C CYS A 255 8.39 -20.51 -8.30
N THR A 256 9.14 -20.11 -9.33
CA THR A 256 10.55 -20.51 -9.49
C THR A 256 11.39 -19.41 -10.14
N GLY A 257 12.53 -19.08 -9.50
CA GLY A 257 13.48 -18.07 -9.97
C GLY A 257 12.87 -16.67 -10.07
N ASP A 258 13.40 -15.85 -10.99
CA ASP A 258 12.90 -14.48 -11.21
C ASP A 258 11.45 -14.41 -11.71
N ALA A 259 10.88 -15.51 -12.23
CA ALA A 259 9.46 -15.58 -12.59
C ALA A 259 8.52 -15.58 -11.37
N CYS A 260 9.07 -15.59 -10.15
CA CYS A 260 8.33 -15.24 -8.94
C CYS A 260 7.89 -13.78 -8.92
N GLY A 261 8.66 -12.86 -9.52
CA GLY A 261 8.49 -11.43 -9.24
C GLY A 261 8.75 -11.10 -7.76
N GLY A 262 8.10 -10.05 -7.27
CA GLY A 262 8.25 -9.60 -5.89
C GLY A 262 9.63 -9.03 -5.58
N THR A 263 9.86 -8.75 -4.30
CA THR A 263 11.09 -8.09 -3.81
C THR A 263 12.36 -8.94 -3.99
N TYR A 264 12.23 -10.27 -4.13
CA TYR A 264 13.35 -11.22 -4.26
C TYR A 264 13.71 -11.61 -5.70
N SER A 265 13.30 -10.81 -6.70
CA SER A 265 13.53 -11.10 -8.12
C SER A 265 14.08 -9.89 -8.88
N ASN A 266 14.77 -10.13 -10.00
CA ASN A 266 15.35 -9.08 -10.84
C ASN A 266 14.31 -8.11 -11.44
N ASP A 267 13.07 -8.55 -11.65
CA ASP A 267 11.92 -7.71 -11.99
C ASP A 267 10.75 -8.05 -11.06
N ARG A 268 10.39 -7.10 -10.18
CA ARG A 268 9.29 -7.29 -9.20
C ARG A 268 7.94 -7.57 -9.86
N TYR A 269 7.69 -7.08 -11.08
CA TYR A 269 6.39 -7.19 -11.75
C TYR A 269 6.26 -8.41 -12.68
N ALA A 270 7.28 -9.27 -12.74
CA ALA A 270 7.29 -10.49 -13.55
C ALA A 270 6.38 -11.63 -13.01
N GLY A 271 5.92 -11.50 -11.77
CA GLY A 271 5.16 -12.52 -11.04
C GLY A 271 3.65 -12.54 -11.33
N THR A 272 2.94 -13.29 -10.48
CA THR A 272 1.47 -13.48 -10.51
C THR A 272 0.74 -12.76 -9.37
N CYS A 273 1.47 -11.94 -8.62
CA CYS A 273 1.01 -11.15 -7.48
C CYS A 273 1.47 -9.71 -7.66
N ASP A 274 0.65 -8.76 -7.21
CA ASP A 274 1.01 -7.34 -7.15
C ASP A 274 1.95 -7.07 -5.96
N PRO A 275 3.24 -6.73 -6.18
CA PRO A 275 4.19 -6.52 -5.10
C PRO A 275 4.11 -5.12 -4.48
N ASP A 276 3.31 -4.21 -5.03
CA ASP A 276 3.17 -2.82 -4.59
C ASP A 276 1.86 -2.57 -3.85
N GLY A 277 0.80 -3.25 -4.26
CA GLY A 277 -0.55 -3.09 -3.71
C GLY A 277 -1.18 -1.74 -4.05
N CYS A 278 -2.36 -1.48 -3.46
CA CYS A 278 -3.02 -0.17 -3.48
C CYS A 278 -3.00 0.49 -2.10
N ASP A 279 -1.87 1.09 -1.74
CA ASP A 279 -1.62 1.58 -0.38
C ASP A 279 -2.40 2.86 -0.01
N PHE A 280 -2.80 2.92 1.25
CA PHE A 280 -3.19 4.17 1.90
C PHE A 280 -2.34 4.43 3.14
N ASN A 281 -1.27 5.21 2.96
CA ASN A 281 -0.52 5.85 4.03
C ASN A 281 -0.93 7.35 4.11
N SER A 282 -1.43 7.81 5.27
CA SER A 282 -1.93 9.18 5.46
C SER A 282 -0.92 10.27 5.11
N TYR A 283 0.37 10.06 5.44
CA TYR A 283 1.44 11.00 5.15
C TYR A 283 1.74 11.03 3.64
N ARG A 284 1.75 9.86 2.98
CA ARG A 284 1.88 9.73 1.51
C ARG A 284 0.72 10.38 0.76
N GLN A 285 -0.49 10.32 1.33
CA GLN A 285 -1.69 11.01 0.84
C GLN A 285 -1.79 12.48 1.32
N GLY A 286 -0.72 13.04 1.90
CA GLY A 286 -0.55 14.47 2.15
C GLY A 286 -0.99 14.99 3.53
N ASP A 287 -1.66 14.19 4.37
CA ASP A 287 -1.99 14.58 5.75
C ASP A 287 -0.83 14.24 6.70
N LEU A 288 0.19 15.12 6.67
CA LEU A 288 1.42 14.95 7.45
C LEU A 288 1.20 14.98 8.97
N ASN A 289 0.04 15.46 9.43
CA ASN A 289 -0.29 15.68 10.85
C ASN A 289 -1.31 14.67 11.40
N PHE A 290 -1.72 13.67 10.60
CA PHE A 290 -2.68 12.67 11.02
C PHE A 290 -2.11 11.64 12.00
N TYR A 291 -1.03 10.96 11.62
CA TYR A 291 -0.47 9.81 12.34
C TYR A 291 0.98 10.04 12.74
N GLY A 292 1.32 9.71 13.99
CA GLY A 292 2.67 9.77 14.54
C GLY A 292 2.74 10.39 15.95
N PRO A 293 3.94 10.71 16.49
CA PRO A 293 4.09 10.98 17.91
C PRO A 293 3.55 12.37 18.29
N GLY A 294 2.47 12.42 19.07
CA GLY A 294 1.74 13.64 19.43
C GLY A 294 0.82 14.21 18.34
N LYS A 295 0.51 13.43 17.30
CA LYS A 295 -0.41 13.80 16.21
C LYS A 295 -1.86 13.37 16.52
N LYS A 296 -2.77 13.52 15.54
CA LYS A 296 -4.22 13.24 15.72
C LYS A 296 -4.50 11.80 16.17
N VAL A 297 -3.77 10.83 15.61
CA VAL A 297 -3.58 9.49 16.16
C VAL A 297 -2.18 9.48 16.77
N ASP A 298 -2.11 9.57 18.10
CA ASP A 298 -0.85 9.72 18.84
C ASP A 298 -0.20 8.36 19.09
N THR A 299 0.90 8.09 18.40
CA THR A 299 1.63 6.82 18.51
C THR A 299 2.38 6.63 19.83
N LYS A 300 2.44 7.64 20.70
CA LYS A 300 3.03 7.53 22.06
C LYS A 300 2.18 6.71 23.03
N SER A 301 0.99 6.28 22.63
CA SER A 301 0.11 5.46 23.45
C SER A 301 -0.75 4.52 22.61
N LYS A 302 -1.19 3.41 23.20
CA LYS A 302 -2.06 2.43 22.55
C LYS A 302 -3.33 3.06 21.94
N PHE A 303 -3.70 2.63 20.75
CA PHE A 303 -4.95 2.99 20.07
C PHE A 303 -5.60 1.75 19.43
N THR A 304 -6.90 1.83 19.15
CA THR A 304 -7.63 0.83 18.37
C THR A 304 -7.55 1.17 16.88
N VAL A 305 -7.34 0.17 16.04
CA VAL A 305 -7.44 0.21 14.58
C VAL A 305 -8.66 -0.60 14.14
N VAL A 306 -9.50 -0.02 13.29
CA VAL A 306 -10.70 -0.65 12.72
C VAL A 306 -10.57 -0.63 11.19
N THR A 307 -10.76 -1.80 10.57
CA THR A 307 -10.75 -1.95 9.11
C THR A 307 -12.02 -2.65 8.65
N GLN A 308 -12.77 -2.03 7.72
CA GLN A 308 -14.06 -2.52 7.23
C GLN A 308 -13.96 -2.90 5.76
N PHE A 309 -14.49 -4.08 5.40
CA PHE A 309 -14.47 -4.63 4.04
C PHE A 309 -15.87 -4.56 3.43
N ILE A 310 -16.17 -3.44 2.78
CA ILE A 310 -17.49 -3.16 2.25
C ILE A 310 -17.65 -3.83 0.89
N THR A 311 -18.78 -4.50 0.72
CA THR A 311 -19.19 -5.12 -0.54
C THR A 311 -20.27 -4.30 -1.23
N ASN A 312 -20.38 -4.47 -2.55
CA ASN A 312 -21.38 -3.80 -3.39
C ASN A 312 -22.84 -3.99 -2.95
N ASP A 313 -23.17 -5.10 -2.28
CA ASP A 313 -24.51 -5.44 -1.79
C ASP A 313 -24.64 -5.46 -0.26
N GLY A 314 -23.55 -5.14 0.47
CA GLY A 314 -23.51 -5.20 1.94
C GLY A 314 -23.53 -6.61 2.54
N THR A 315 -23.36 -7.66 1.74
CA THR A 315 -23.31 -9.07 2.19
C THR A 315 -21.89 -9.61 2.26
N ALA A 316 -21.69 -10.74 2.95
CA ALA A 316 -20.42 -11.47 2.96
C ALA A 316 -20.14 -12.26 1.66
N THR A 317 -20.98 -12.10 0.62
CA THR A 317 -20.90 -12.80 -0.67
C THR A 317 -20.77 -11.87 -1.87
N GLY A 318 -21.02 -10.57 -1.71
CA GLY A 318 -20.84 -9.56 -2.75
C GLY A 318 -19.37 -9.27 -3.07
N THR A 319 -19.14 -8.46 -4.11
CA THR A 319 -17.80 -8.05 -4.52
C THR A 319 -17.29 -6.95 -3.60
N LEU A 320 -16.03 -7.03 -3.15
CA LEU A 320 -15.36 -5.96 -2.39
C LEU A 320 -15.29 -4.67 -3.23
N THR A 321 -15.69 -3.54 -2.66
CA THR A 321 -15.72 -2.24 -3.34
C THR A 321 -14.99 -1.12 -2.60
N ASP A 322 -14.87 -1.22 -1.27
CA ASP A 322 -14.36 -0.13 -0.42
C ASP A 322 -13.76 -0.69 0.88
N ILE A 323 -12.47 -0.40 1.14
CA ILE A 323 -11.79 -0.75 2.39
C ILE A 323 -11.64 0.52 3.25
N LYS A 324 -12.42 0.61 4.34
CA LYS A 324 -12.41 1.78 5.23
C LYS A 324 -11.56 1.58 6.47
N ARG A 325 -10.93 2.67 6.90
CA ARG A 325 -10.13 2.76 8.12
C ARG A 325 -10.74 3.75 9.12
N PHE A 326 -10.82 3.33 10.38
CA PHE A 326 -11.06 4.20 11.52
C PHE A 326 -10.06 3.86 12.64
N TYR A 327 -9.83 4.83 13.52
CA TYR A 327 -9.06 4.65 14.74
C TYR A 327 -9.95 4.98 15.94
N VAL A 328 -9.66 4.41 17.11
CA VAL A 328 -10.25 4.85 18.38
C VAL A 328 -9.16 5.08 19.39
N GLN A 329 -9.03 6.30 19.89
CA GLN A 329 -8.04 6.66 20.91
C GLN A 329 -8.68 7.58 21.95
N ASN A 330 -8.40 7.33 23.23
CA ASN A 330 -8.99 8.07 24.36
C ASN A 330 -10.54 8.16 24.31
N GLY A 331 -11.20 7.13 23.76
CA GLY A 331 -12.65 7.08 23.58
C GLY A 331 -13.21 7.86 22.39
N VAL A 332 -12.35 8.52 21.61
CA VAL A 332 -12.74 9.30 20.41
C VAL A 332 -12.57 8.43 19.16
N VAL A 333 -13.61 8.31 18.35
CA VAL A 333 -13.54 7.71 17.02
C VAL A 333 -12.95 8.73 16.04
N ILE A 334 -11.89 8.35 15.36
CA ILE A 334 -11.15 9.16 14.40
C ILE A 334 -11.26 8.48 13.03
N PRO A 335 -12.05 9.03 12.08
CA PRO A 335 -12.03 8.58 10.69
C PRO A 335 -10.64 8.77 10.08
N ASN A 336 -10.26 7.91 9.13
CA ASN A 336 -9.04 8.06 8.35
C ASN A 336 -8.92 9.46 7.70
N SER A 337 -7.69 9.95 7.54
CA SER A 337 -7.37 11.19 6.83
C SER A 337 -7.93 11.18 5.41
N VAL A 338 -8.44 12.31 4.93
CA VAL A 338 -8.78 12.49 3.52
C VAL A 338 -7.49 12.77 2.75
N SER A 339 -7.32 12.17 1.57
CA SER A 339 -6.21 12.55 0.68
C SER A 339 -6.29 14.03 0.32
N SER A 340 -5.18 14.75 0.45
CA SER A 340 -5.02 16.12 -0.03
C SER A 340 -4.26 16.20 -1.35
N ILE A 341 -3.97 15.06 -1.99
CA ILE A 341 -3.26 14.99 -3.26
C ILE A 341 -4.21 15.34 -4.41
N ALA A 342 -3.88 16.34 -5.22
CA ALA A 342 -4.69 16.71 -6.37
C ALA A 342 -4.86 15.51 -7.33
N GLY A 343 -6.11 15.10 -7.57
CA GLY A 343 -6.45 13.95 -8.41
C GLY A 343 -6.77 12.66 -7.63
N THR A 344 -6.34 12.51 -6.37
CA THR A 344 -6.76 11.40 -5.50
C THR A 344 -7.66 11.95 -4.38
N SER A 345 -8.82 11.35 -4.15
CA SER A 345 -9.80 11.89 -3.19
C SER A 345 -10.47 10.80 -2.38
N GLY A 346 -11.06 11.18 -1.25
CA GLY A 346 -11.62 10.24 -0.27
C GLY A 346 -10.61 9.85 0.81
N ASN A 347 -11.02 8.93 1.69
CA ASN A 347 -10.25 8.45 2.84
C ASN A 347 -10.28 6.92 2.97
N SER A 348 -10.53 6.21 1.88
CA SER A 348 -10.66 4.75 1.84
C SER A 348 -10.21 4.21 0.48
N ILE A 349 -9.94 2.90 0.42
CA ILE A 349 -9.39 2.26 -0.77
C ILE A 349 -10.54 1.72 -1.62
N THR A 350 -10.71 2.31 -2.80
CA THR A 350 -11.68 1.91 -3.85
C THR A 350 -10.95 1.74 -5.18
N THR A 351 -11.55 1.06 -6.17
CA THR A 351 -10.96 0.91 -7.51
C THR A 351 -10.60 2.26 -8.16
N ASP A 352 -11.47 3.26 -7.99
CA ASP A 352 -11.25 4.62 -8.51
C ASP A 352 -10.09 5.30 -7.79
N PHE A 353 -10.00 5.17 -6.46
CA PHE A 353 -8.86 5.66 -5.67
C PHE A 353 -7.56 5.02 -6.14
N CYS A 354 -7.50 3.68 -6.26
CA CYS A 354 -6.30 2.98 -6.72
C CYS A 354 -5.83 3.42 -8.10
N THR A 355 -6.78 3.52 -9.04
CA THR A 355 -6.49 3.92 -10.43
C THR A 355 -5.96 5.35 -10.48
N ALA A 356 -6.57 6.28 -9.73
CA ALA A 356 -6.10 7.65 -9.63
C ALA A 356 -4.76 7.75 -8.89
N GLN A 357 -4.57 7.02 -7.80
CA GLN A 357 -3.37 7.04 -6.94
C GLN A 357 -2.13 6.60 -7.73
N LYS A 358 -2.19 5.45 -8.40
CA LYS A 358 -1.09 4.97 -9.26
C LYS A 358 -0.80 5.96 -10.39
N SER A 359 -1.83 6.49 -11.06
CA SER A 359 -1.66 7.46 -12.15
C SER A 359 -1.07 8.81 -11.70
N VAL A 360 -1.42 9.29 -10.50
CA VAL A 360 -0.98 10.61 -9.98
C VAL A 360 0.42 10.55 -9.39
N PHE A 361 0.81 9.43 -8.79
CA PHE A 361 2.18 9.20 -8.31
C PHE A 361 3.12 8.74 -9.44
N GLY A 362 2.57 8.22 -10.54
CA GLY A 362 3.35 7.68 -11.67
C GLY A 362 3.90 6.28 -11.39
N ASP A 363 3.21 5.51 -10.54
CA ASP A 363 3.52 4.13 -10.19
C ASP A 363 2.89 3.16 -11.21
N THR A 364 3.50 1.99 -11.40
CA THR A 364 2.89 0.89 -12.19
C THR A 364 1.59 0.44 -11.52
N ASN A 365 0.48 0.41 -12.27
CA ASN A 365 -0.80 -0.09 -11.76
C ASN A 365 -0.90 -1.63 -11.87
N ASP A 366 0.05 -2.33 -11.24
CA ASP A 366 0.11 -3.80 -11.18
C ASP A 366 -1.10 -4.39 -10.42
N PHE A 367 -1.60 -3.63 -9.43
CA PHE A 367 -2.87 -3.85 -8.74
C PHE A 367 -4.05 -4.14 -9.68
N ALA A 368 -4.24 -3.32 -10.72
CA ALA A 368 -5.32 -3.51 -11.68
C ALA A 368 -5.07 -4.71 -12.62
N LYS A 369 -3.81 -4.98 -12.99
CA LYS A 369 -3.40 -6.13 -13.80
C LYS A 369 -3.73 -7.45 -13.08
N HIS A 370 -3.47 -7.54 -11.77
CA HIS A 370 -3.77 -8.71 -10.94
C HIS A 370 -5.20 -8.74 -10.37
N GLY A 371 -6.15 -7.99 -10.96
CA GLY A 371 -7.58 -8.07 -10.65
C GLY A 371 -8.08 -7.19 -9.50
N GLY A 372 -7.20 -6.41 -8.87
CA GLY A 372 -7.54 -5.36 -7.90
C GLY A 372 -8.41 -5.83 -6.73
N LEU A 373 -9.36 -4.98 -6.32
CA LEU A 373 -10.28 -5.29 -5.22
C LEU A 373 -11.18 -6.51 -5.49
N ALA A 374 -11.41 -6.90 -6.75
CA ALA A 374 -12.21 -8.08 -7.05
C ALA A 374 -11.46 -9.37 -6.65
N ASN A 375 -10.19 -9.49 -7.03
CA ASN A 375 -9.35 -10.63 -6.64
C ASN A 375 -9.01 -10.61 -5.14
N MET A 376 -8.76 -9.43 -4.56
CA MET A 376 -8.62 -9.29 -3.11
C MET A 376 -9.89 -9.76 -2.36
N GLY A 377 -11.07 -9.39 -2.87
CA GLY A 377 -12.35 -9.84 -2.35
C GLY A 377 -12.53 -11.35 -2.42
N ALA A 378 -12.02 -12.01 -3.47
CA ALA A 378 -12.04 -13.47 -3.59
C ALA A 378 -11.21 -14.13 -2.47
N ALA A 379 -10.00 -13.64 -2.18
CA ALA A 379 -9.18 -14.11 -1.06
C ALA A 379 -9.90 -13.98 0.30
N LEU A 380 -10.42 -12.78 0.59
CA LEU A 380 -11.11 -12.45 1.86
C LEU A 380 -12.40 -13.26 2.09
N LYS A 381 -12.99 -13.80 1.02
CA LYS A 381 -14.18 -14.68 1.03
C LYS A 381 -13.83 -16.12 1.42
N ASP A 382 -12.76 -16.65 0.83
CA ASP A 382 -12.31 -18.02 1.06
C ASP A 382 -11.69 -18.16 2.46
N GLY A 383 -11.13 -17.07 2.97
CA GLY A 383 -10.67 -16.91 4.35
C GLY A 383 -9.14 -16.96 4.40
N MET A 384 -8.57 -16.11 5.25
CA MET A 384 -7.13 -15.87 5.29
C MET A 384 -6.60 -16.07 6.71
N VAL A 385 -5.32 -16.43 6.82
CA VAL A 385 -4.61 -16.61 8.10
C VAL A 385 -4.17 -15.25 8.61
N LEU A 386 -4.45 -14.96 9.88
CA LEU A 386 -3.96 -13.76 10.55
C LEU A 386 -2.49 -13.91 10.91
N VAL A 387 -1.67 -12.99 10.43
CA VAL A 387 -0.24 -12.85 10.73
C VAL A 387 -0.01 -11.65 11.64
N MET A 388 0.93 -11.78 12.57
CA MET A 388 1.43 -10.74 13.44
C MET A 388 2.96 -10.85 13.50
N SER A 389 3.67 -9.80 13.12
CA SER A 389 5.14 -9.82 13.05
C SER A 389 5.79 -8.55 13.62
N VAL A 390 7.11 -8.61 13.76
CA VAL A 390 7.99 -7.45 13.89
C VAL A 390 9.27 -7.73 13.13
N TRP A 391 9.69 -6.81 12.26
CA TRP A 391 10.81 -7.00 11.33
C TRP A 391 11.43 -5.66 10.91
N ASP A 392 12.63 -5.74 10.36
CA ASP A 392 13.39 -4.71 9.65
C ASP A 392 13.72 -5.16 8.22
N ASP A 393 13.96 -4.20 7.33
CA ASP A 393 13.91 -4.41 5.89
C ASP A 393 15.31 -4.41 5.25
N HIS A 394 15.80 -5.61 4.93
CA HIS A 394 17.08 -5.82 4.25
C HIS A 394 17.08 -5.47 2.75
N ALA A 395 15.93 -5.18 2.14
CA ALA A 395 15.83 -4.80 0.72
C ALA A 395 15.80 -3.28 0.51
N SER A 396 15.08 -2.55 1.37
CA SER A 396 14.83 -1.11 1.20
C SER A 396 14.79 -0.29 2.49
N ASN A 397 15.33 -0.80 3.60
CA ASN A 397 15.52 -0.09 4.87
C ASN A 397 14.22 0.54 5.45
N MET A 398 13.06 -0.02 5.12
CA MET A 398 11.71 0.44 5.51
C MET A 398 11.31 1.82 4.96
N LEU A 399 12.11 2.36 4.02
CA LEU A 399 11.94 3.73 3.51
C LEU A 399 10.62 3.90 2.73
N TRP A 400 10.12 2.80 2.14
CA TRP A 400 8.82 2.71 1.47
C TRP A 400 7.62 2.86 2.41
N LEU A 401 7.82 2.79 3.73
CA LEU A 401 6.81 3.02 4.77
C LEU A 401 6.97 4.39 5.42
N ASP A 402 8.18 4.76 5.86
CA ASP A 402 8.39 5.84 6.84
C ASP A 402 9.30 7.01 6.39
N SER A 403 9.86 6.96 5.19
CA SER A 403 10.84 7.94 4.71
C SER A 403 10.48 8.49 3.32
N THR A 404 11.48 8.84 2.49
CA THR A 404 11.34 9.15 1.08
C THR A 404 11.81 7.96 0.26
N PHE A 405 10.95 7.42 -0.60
CA PHE A 405 11.24 6.24 -1.40
C PHE A 405 10.69 6.36 -2.84
N PRO A 406 11.53 6.23 -3.89
CA PRO A 406 13.00 6.11 -3.84
C PRO A 406 13.70 7.30 -3.17
N THR A 407 14.91 7.10 -2.63
CA THR A 407 15.61 8.03 -1.72
C THR A 407 15.72 9.47 -2.22
N ASP A 408 16.07 9.65 -3.49
CA ASP A 408 16.30 10.96 -4.11
C ASP A 408 15.07 11.49 -4.88
N SER A 409 13.93 10.80 -4.76
CA SER A 409 12.73 11.14 -5.52
C SER A 409 12.00 12.35 -4.94
N THR A 410 11.89 13.40 -5.74
CA THR A 410 11.05 14.57 -5.47
C THR A 410 9.62 14.41 -6.00
N LYS A 411 9.28 13.25 -6.58
CA LYS A 411 7.95 13.00 -7.16
C LYS A 411 6.86 12.97 -6.09
N LEU A 412 5.64 13.28 -6.54
CA LEU A 412 4.43 13.12 -5.75
C LEU A 412 4.28 11.65 -5.30
N GLY A 413 3.92 11.41 -4.03
CA GLY A 413 3.88 10.06 -3.45
C GLY A 413 5.24 9.46 -3.05
N ALA A 414 6.36 10.15 -3.27
CA ALA A 414 7.67 9.66 -2.82
C ALA A 414 7.89 9.79 -1.31
N LYS A 415 7.34 10.82 -0.66
CA LYS A 415 7.43 11.04 0.79
C LYS A 415 6.32 10.31 1.53
N ARG A 416 6.69 9.47 2.49
CA ARG A 416 5.83 8.47 3.16
C ARG A 416 5.92 8.52 4.69
N GLY A 417 6.94 9.19 5.22
CA GLY A 417 7.00 9.65 6.60
C GLY A 417 8.09 10.70 6.80
N SER A 418 8.48 10.90 8.05
CA SER A 418 9.48 11.90 8.46
C SER A 418 10.85 11.29 8.84
N CYS A 419 11.07 10.01 8.58
CA CYS A 419 12.36 9.36 8.80
C CYS A 419 13.39 9.80 7.76
N ALA A 420 14.68 9.79 8.12
CA ALA A 420 15.76 10.13 7.19
C ALA A 420 15.94 9.02 6.13
N THR A 421 16.40 9.36 4.93
CA THR A 421 16.74 8.36 3.90
C THR A 421 17.94 7.48 4.28
N THR A 422 18.63 7.82 5.37
CA THR A 422 19.75 7.06 5.96
C THR A 422 19.35 6.24 7.18
N SER A 423 18.07 6.17 7.56
CA SER A 423 17.62 5.29 8.65
C SER A 423 17.27 3.89 8.16
N GLY A 424 17.09 2.96 9.10
CA GLY A 424 16.53 1.63 8.82
C GLY A 424 17.48 0.62 8.19
N VAL A 425 18.77 0.92 8.11
CA VAL A 425 19.80 -0.09 7.82
C VAL A 425 19.73 -1.17 8.93
N PRO A 426 19.54 -2.46 8.62
CA PRO A 426 19.33 -3.52 9.61
C PRO A 426 20.37 -3.53 10.75
N SER A 427 21.65 -3.54 10.39
CA SER A 427 22.75 -3.53 11.36
C SER A 427 22.76 -2.31 12.29
N ASP A 428 22.23 -1.16 11.86
CA ASP A 428 22.07 0.02 12.71
C ASP A 428 20.85 -0.12 13.63
N VAL A 429 19.71 -0.64 13.17
CA VAL A 429 18.52 -0.78 14.01
C VAL A 429 18.67 -1.92 15.03
N GLU A 430 19.21 -3.07 14.62
CA GLU A 430 19.55 -4.20 15.51
C GLU A 430 20.46 -3.77 16.66
N ALA A 431 21.47 -2.94 16.36
CA ALA A 431 22.46 -2.49 17.34
C ALA A 431 21.92 -1.38 18.26
N ASN A 432 21.23 -0.37 17.69
CA ASN A 432 20.85 0.84 18.41
C ASN A 432 19.50 0.74 19.14
N VAL A 433 18.55 -0.05 18.61
CA VAL A 433 17.19 -0.19 19.18
C VAL A 433 16.76 -1.66 19.45
N PRO A 434 17.63 -2.53 19.99
CA PRO A 434 17.32 -3.96 20.17
C PRO A 434 16.12 -4.24 21.09
N ASN A 435 15.83 -3.31 22.02
CA ASN A 435 14.71 -3.41 22.95
C ASN A 435 13.37 -2.93 22.35
N SER A 436 13.33 -2.58 21.06
CA SER A 436 12.09 -2.25 20.36
C SER A 436 11.08 -3.40 20.41
N SER A 437 9.80 -3.05 20.40
CA SER A 437 8.72 -4.02 20.53
C SER A 437 7.39 -3.47 20.05
N VAL A 438 6.52 -4.37 19.60
CA VAL A 438 5.12 -4.10 19.28
C VAL A 438 4.21 -4.94 20.18
N THR A 439 3.03 -4.42 20.51
CA THR A 439 2.00 -5.22 21.19
C THR A 439 0.67 -5.14 20.47
N TYR A 440 0.21 -6.27 19.96
CA TYR A 440 -1.13 -6.45 19.38
C TYR A 440 -2.06 -6.99 20.45
N SER A 441 -3.28 -6.45 20.55
CA SER A 441 -4.24 -6.93 21.55
C SER A 441 -5.70 -6.72 21.15
N ASN A 442 -6.63 -7.28 21.92
CA ASN A 442 -8.05 -6.93 21.83
C ASN A 442 -8.70 -7.19 20.45
N ILE A 443 -8.23 -8.24 19.76
CA ILE A 443 -8.70 -8.61 18.42
C ILE A 443 -10.19 -8.94 18.44
N LYS A 444 -10.95 -8.32 17.53
CA LYS A 444 -12.40 -8.44 17.36
C LYS A 444 -12.76 -8.53 15.88
N VAL A 445 -13.69 -9.41 15.55
CA VAL A 445 -14.22 -9.58 14.19
C VAL A 445 -15.73 -9.70 14.22
N GLY A 446 -16.45 -8.95 13.39
CA GLY A 446 -17.91 -8.99 13.38
C GLY A 446 -18.53 -8.21 12.21
N PRO A 447 -19.87 -8.11 12.14
CA PRO A 447 -20.54 -7.22 11.19
C PRO A 447 -20.01 -5.78 11.30
N ILE A 448 -20.08 -5.03 10.20
CA ILE A 448 -19.69 -3.62 10.15
C ILE A 448 -20.44 -2.82 11.24
N GLY A 449 -19.70 -2.08 12.07
CA GLY A 449 -20.20 -1.32 13.21
C GLY A 449 -20.49 -2.12 14.48
N SER A 450 -19.85 -3.27 14.70
CA SER A 450 -20.05 -4.13 15.89
C SER A 450 -18.84 -4.21 16.84
N THR A 451 -17.65 -3.83 16.41
CA THR A 451 -16.40 -4.03 17.17
C THR A 451 -15.97 -2.78 17.97
N PHE A 452 -16.54 -1.61 17.63
CA PHE A 452 -16.26 -0.31 18.24
C PHE A 452 -17.56 0.51 18.44
N SER A 453 -17.52 1.48 19.35
CA SER A 453 -18.67 2.36 19.64
C SER A 453 -18.72 3.55 18.67
N SER A 454 -19.54 3.47 17.63
CA SER A 454 -19.66 4.46 16.54
C SER A 454 -20.36 5.79 16.91
N GLY A 455 -20.52 6.10 18.21
CA GLY A 455 -21.06 7.38 18.69
C GLY A 455 -22.59 7.56 18.57
N THR A 456 -23.32 6.65 17.94
CA THR A 456 -24.78 6.72 17.76
C THR A 456 -25.57 6.11 18.94
N GLY A 457 -25.50 6.79 20.08
CA GLY A 457 -26.47 6.65 21.19
C GLY A 457 -26.04 5.76 22.36
N PRO A 458 -26.57 5.99 23.59
CA PRO A 458 -26.09 5.30 24.79
C PRO A 458 -26.77 3.94 24.98
N GLY A 459 -25.97 2.90 25.20
CA GLY A 459 -26.46 1.59 25.66
C GLY A 459 -27.12 1.70 27.04
N THR A 460 -28.33 1.15 27.19
CA THR A 460 -29.10 1.15 28.44
C THR A 460 -28.52 0.19 29.48
N GLY A 461 -27.54 0.68 30.26
CA GLY A 461 -27.07 0.01 31.48
C GLY A 461 -28.06 0.18 32.63
N THR A 462 -28.68 -0.92 33.07
CA THR A 462 -29.67 -0.93 34.15
C THR A 462 -29.03 -0.79 35.54
N THR A 463 -29.23 0.35 36.20
CA THR A 463 -29.15 0.48 37.66
C THR A 463 -30.35 1.25 38.20
N SER A 464 -30.88 0.79 39.34
CA SER A 464 -32.14 1.24 39.91
C SER A 464 -31.93 2.23 41.07
N VAL A 465 -32.71 3.32 41.10
CA VAL A 465 -33.40 3.93 42.28
C VAL A 465 -34.12 5.25 41.87
N PRO A 466 -35.24 5.66 42.53
CA PRO A 466 -36.20 6.66 42.00
C PRO A 466 -36.31 7.95 42.86
N PRO A 467 -37.25 8.90 42.60
CA PRO A 467 -37.76 9.44 41.32
C PRO A 467 -37.81 11.00 41.25
N THR A 468 -38.22 11.51 40.09
CA THR A 468 -38.88 12.83 39.84
C THR A 468 -38.03 14.11 39.94
N GLN A 469 -37.71 14.66 38.76
CA GLN A 469 -37.95 16.09 38.49
C GLN A 469 -38.35 16.28 37.02
N THR A 470 -39.35 17.12 36.77
CA THR A 470 -39.99 17.29 35.47
C THR A 470 -39.36 18.46 34.71
N THR A 471 -38.66 18.21 33.60
CA THR A 471 -38.20 19.26 32.68
C THR A 471 -38.45 18.90 31.22
N THR A 472 -38.92 19.90 30.49
CA THR A 472 -39.39 19.92 29.10
C THR A 472 -38.34 19.43 28.07
N PRO A 473 -38.73 18.88 26.90
CA PRO A 473 -37.78 18.49 25.86
C PRO A 473 -36.94 19.68 25.35
N PRO A 474 -35.63 19.52 25.11
CA PRO A 474 -34.84 20.53 24.43
C PRO A 474 -35.23 20.58 22.95
N THR A 475 -35.79 21.70 22.51
CA THR A 475 -35.99 22.01 21.10
C THR A 475 -34.65 22.08 20.37
N GLY A 476 -34.53 21.41 19.23
CA GLY A 476 -33.33 21.42 18.40
C GLY A 476 -32.96 22.84 17.95
N GLY A 477 -31.78 23.31 18.35
CA GLY A 477 -31.34 24.70 18.16
C GLY A 477 -29.89 24.83 17.67
N GLY A 478 -29.37 23.83 16.95
CA GLY A 478 -28.07 23.87 16.30
C GLY A 478 -28.21 23.88 14.77
N THR A 479 -27.22 24.43 14.07
CA THR A 479 -27.04 24.27 12.63
C THR A 479 -26.11 23.09 12.33
N ALA A 480 -26.45 22.29 11.32
CA ALA A 480 -25.58 21.25 10.80
C ALA A 480 -24.38 21.89 10.10
N GLN A 481 -23.17 21.39 10.42
CA GLN A 481 -21.94 21.81 9.77
C GLN A 481 -21.95 21.45 8.27
N LYS A 482 -21.04 22.04 7.49
CA LYS A 482 -20.82 21.63 6.09
C LYS A 482 -20.61 20.12 6.03
N TRP A 483 -21.28 19.46 5.10
CA TRP A 483 -21.34 17.99 4.92
C TRP A 483 -22.04 17.20 6.05
N GLY A 484 -22.59 17.86 7.07
CA GLY A 484 -23.39 17.23 8.11
C GLY A 484 -24.80 16.86 7.64
N GLN A 485 -25.42 15.87 8.30
CA GLN A 485 -26.83 15.53 8.08
C GLN A 485 -27.74 16.66 8.59
N CYS A 486 -28.72 17.03 7.76
CA CYS A 486 -29.66 18.13 7.98
C CYS A 486 -31.13 17.72 7.78
N GLY A 487 -31.40 16.43 7.57
CA GLY A 487 -32.74 15.92 7.29
C GLY A 487 -32.76 14.42 7.03
N GLY A 488 -33.98 13.91 6.85
CA GLY A 488 -34.26 12.49 6.70
C GLY A 488 -35.38 12.02 7.63
N LYS A 489 -36.12 11.00 7.20
CA LYS A 489 -37.19 10.37 7.98
C LYS A 489 -36.64 9.75 9.27
N GLY A 490 -37.08 10.26 10.42
CA GLY A 490 -36.58 9.87 11.74
C GLY A 490 -35.39 10.70 12.26
N TRP A 491 -34.87 11.65 11.48
CA TRP A 491 -33.83 12.57 11.95
C TRP A 491 -34.38 13.55 13.00
N THR A 492 -33.69 13.65 14.14
CA THR A 492 -34.04 14.54 15.26
C THR A 492 -32.97 15.63 15.52
N GLY A 493 -31.92 15.66 14.72
CA GLY A 493 -30.84 16.65 14.80
C GLY A 493 -31.15 17.96 14.06
N PRO A 494 -30.12 18.81 13.85
CA PRO A 494 -30.22 20.06 13.09
C PRO A 494 -30.94 19.91 11.74
N THR A 495 -31.78 20.89 11.38
CA THR A 495 -32.45 20.96 10.07
C THR A 495 -32.04 22.16 9.22
N GLN A 496 -31.32 23.11 9.80
CA GLN A 496 -30.67 24.20 9.08
C GLN A 496 -29.17 23.94 8.96
N CYS A 497 -28.58 24.34 7.84
CA CYS A 497 -27.15 24.27 7.61
C CYS A 497 -26.43 25.54 8.05
N VAL A 498 -25.13 25.44 8.36
CA VAL A 498 -24.26 26.61 8.53
C VAL A 498 -24.19 27.45 7.25
N ALA A 499 -23.96 28.75 7.43
CA ALA A 499 -23.87 29.73 6.34
C ALA A 499 -22.87 29.28 5.24
N GLY A 500 -23.23 29.57 3.99
CA GLY A 500 -22.48 29.11 2.81
C GLY A 500 -22.80 27.67 2.37
N SER A 501 -23.72 26.96 3.04
CA SER A 501 -24.20 25.64 2.62
C SER A 501 -25.74 25.55 2.70
N SER A 502 -26.33 24.58 1.99
CA SER A 502 -27.78 24.37 1.97
C SER A 502 -28.14 22.89 2.12
N CYS A 503 -29.26 22.61 2.78
CA CYS A 503 -29.70 21.24 2.98
C CYS A 503 -30.24 20.66 1.67
N LYS A 504 -29.70 19.52 1.23
CA LYS A 504 -30.12 18.80 0.04
C LYS A 504 -30.56 17.39 0.39
N VAL A 505 -31.76 17.02 -0.06
CA VAL A 505 -32.31 15.67 0.12
C VAL A 505 -31.58 14.73 -0.82
N THR A 506 -30.97 13.68 -0.28
CA THR A 506 -30.32 12.61 -1.06
C THR A 506 -31.30 11.45 -1.28
N ASN A 507 -32.09 11.11 -0.25
CA ASN A 507 -33.18 10.13 -0.29
C ASN A 507 -34.17 10.39 0.88
N GLU A 508 -35.22 9.59 1.03
CA GLU A 508 -36.24 9.82 2.09
C GLU A 508 -35.65 9.75 3.52
N TRP A 509 -34.54 9.05 3.73
CA TRP A 509 -33.91 8.82 5.04
C TRP A 509 -32.73 9.76 5.32
N TYR A 510 -32.24 10.51 4.32
CA TYR A 510 -31.02 11.30 4.44
C TYR A 510 -31.03 12.60 3.63
N SER A 511 -30.61 13.69 4.26
CA SER A 511 -30.35 14.99 3.62
C SER A 511 -29.07 15.59 4.21
N GLN A 512 -28.25 16.25 3.38
CA GLN A 512 -26.92 16.73 3.74
C GLN A 512 -26.70 18.21 3.43
N CYS A 513 -25.89 18.89 4.23
CA CYS A 513 -25.47 20.27 3.98
C CYS A 513 -24.38 20.34 2.91
N LEU A 514 -24.72 20.74 1.69
CA LEU A 514 -23.77 20.89 0.58
C LEU A 514 -23.43 22.37 0.38
N VAL A 515 -22.16 22.67 0.12
CA VAL A 515 -21.73 24.01 -0.32
C VAL A 515 -22.00 24.20 -1.81
N TRP A 516 -22.13 25.45 -2.23
CA TRP A 516 -22.30 25.82 -3.63
C TRP A 516 -20.94 26.07 -4.29
N LEU A 517 -20.76 25.54 -5.50
CA LEU A 517 -19.69 25.95 -6.41
C LEU A 517 -20.34 26.46 -7.69
N ILE A 518 -19.85 27.58 -8.21
CA ILE A 518 -20.26 28.14 -9.51
C ILE A 518 -19.31 27.54 -10.56
N SER A 519 -19.84 26.83 -11.55
CA SER A 519 -19.02 26.30 -12.64
C SER A 519 -18.66 27.40 -13.65
N ARG A 520 -17.55 27.20 -14.39
CA ARG A 520 -16.96 28.20 -15.32
C ARG A 520 -17.87 28.64 -16.48
N ASP A 521 -18.99 27.95 -16.70
CA ASP A 521 -20.05 28.24 -17.67
C ASP A 521 -21.18 29.15 -17.12
N GLY A 522 -21.12 29.58 -15.85
CA GLY A 522 -22.05 30.56 -15.28
C GLY A 522 -23.46 30.03 -14.97
N VAL A 523 -23.68 28.72 -15.07
CA VAL A 523 -24.96 28.06 -14.78
C VAL A 523 -24.90 27.38 -13.41
N LEU A 524 -25.89 27.67 -12.55
CA LEU A 524 -26.07 26.96 -11.27
C LEU A 524 -26.43 25.49 -11.52
N LYS A 525 -25.46 24.59 -11.31
CA LYS A 525 -25.65 23.13 -11.36
C LYS A 525 -25.21 22.48 -10.05
N TYR A 526 -25.99 21.52 -9.57
CA TYR A 526 -25.54 20.59 -8.52
C TYR A 526 -24.85 19.41 -9.18
N TYR A 527 -23.70 18.99 -8.64
CA TYR A 527 -23.11 17.70 -8.98
C TYR A 527 -23.57 16.64 -7.99
N ALA A 528 -24.49 15.80 -8.43
CA ALA A 528 -24.63 14.42 -7.98
C ALA A 528 -24.36 13.51 -9.18
N LEU A 529 -23.79 12.33 -8.94
CA LEU A 529 -23.21 11.46 -9.97
C LEU A 529 -24.28 10.83 -10.90
N GLY A 530 -24.02 10.82 -12.22
CA GLY A 530 -24.50 9.73 -13.11
C GLY A 530 -25.51 10.04 -14.23
N LEU A 531 -24.99 10.13 -15.47
CA LEU A 531 -25.60 9.72 -16.76
C LEU A 531 -26.76 10.57 -17.39
N PRO A 532 -26.98 10.48 -18.73
CA PRO A 532 -27.39 11.64 -19.54
C PRO A 532 -28.81 11.61 -20.12
N ALA A 533 -29.40 12.79 -20.35
CA ALA A 533 -30.53 12.96 -21.27
C ALA A 533 -30.64 14.38 -21.87
N TYR A 534 -30.79 14.39 -23.19
CA TYR A 534 -31.42 15.36 -24.11
C TYR A 534 -31.88 16.77 -23.65
N LEU A 535 -31.65 17.72 -24.55
CA LEU A 535 -32.19 19.08 -24.59
C LEU A 535 -33.74 19.14 -24.61
N SER A 536 -34.34 20.05 -23.85
CA SER A 536 -35.39 20.96 -24.35
C SER A 536 -35.68 22.13 -23.39
N GLU A 537 -35.68 23.33 -23.98
CA GLU A 537 -36.41 24.57 -23.65
C GLU A 537 -36.99 24.82 -22.23
N CYS A 538 -36.57 25.92 -21.60
CA CYS A 538 -37.43 27.09 -21.32
C CYS A 538 -36.67 28.25 -20.66
N ALA A 539 -37.00 29.49 -21.05
CA ALA A 539 -36.70 30.73 -20.33
C ALA A 539 -38.04 31.35 -19.83
N PRO A 540 -38.10 32.47 -19.08
CA PRO A 540 -37.05 33.21 -18.36
C PRO A 540 -37.39 33.62 -16.89
N GLY A 541 -36.36 34.00 -16.12
CA GLY A 541 -36.45 34.97 -15.00
C GLY A 541 -36.70 34.45 -13.58
N PRO A 542 -36.58 35.32 -12.54
CA PRO A 542 -36.13 36.72 -12.56
C PRO A 542 -34.69 36.91 -12.07
N SER A 543 -33.98 37.88 -12.63
CA SER A 543 -32.68 38.37 -12.12
C SER A 543 -32.88 39.32 -10.93
N LEU A 544 -32.02 39.21 -9.92
CA LEU A 544 -31.94 40.16 -8.81
C LEU A 544 -31.20 41.42 -9.29
N ASN A 545 -31.93 42.53 -9.49
CA ASN A 545 -31.32 43.81 -9.81
C ASN A 545 -30.57 44.38 -8.60
N LEU A 546 -29.31 44.78 -8.80
CA LEU A 546 -28.60 45.68 -7.89
C LEU A 546 -28.32 47.00 -8.63
N THR A 547 -28.98 48.07 -8.20
CA THR A 547 -28.83 49.39 -8.83
C THR A 547 -27.66 50.15 -8.21
N VAL A 548 -26.74 50.64 -9.05
CA VAL A 548 -25.74 51.64 -8.65
C VAL A 548 -25.90 52.85 -9.57
N SER A 549 -26.19 54.01 -8.99
CA SER A 549 -26.33 55.25 -9.74
C SER A 549 -24.98 55.72 -10.25
N MET A 550 -24.90 56.03 -11.54
CA MET A 550 -23.87 56.90 -12.08
C MET A 550 -24.48 58.31 -12.22
N ASN A 551 -23.67 59.35 -12.06
CA ASN A 551 -23.99 60.66 -12.60
C ASN A 551 -23.35 60.71 -13.98
N ASP A 552 -24.16 61.04 -14.99
CA ASP A 552 -23.69 61.31 -16.35
C ASP A 552 -22.94 62.65 -16.38
N ASP A 553 -21.93 62.75 -17.24
CA ASP A 553 -21.58 63.97 -17.98
C ASP A 553 -20.74 63.57 -19.22
N ASP A 554 -20.99 64.30 -20.31
CA ASP A 554 -20.27 64.39 -21.60
C ASP A 554 -20.39 63.27 -22.66
N ASP A 555 -21.07 63.68 -23.74
CA ASP A 555 -21.15 63.17 -25.13
C ASP A 555 -19.86 62.61 -25.75
N ASP A 556 -20.00 61.55 -26.53
CA ASP A 556 -19.83 61.61 -28.00
C ASP A 556 -20.19 60.24 -28.62
N GLY A 557 -21.13 60.21 -29.56
CA GLY A 557 -21.60 58.97 -30.21
C GLY A 557 -21.00 58.72 -31.58
N VAL A 558 -20.94 57.45 -32.01
CA VAL A 558 -20.98 56.98 -33.41
C VAL A 558 -21.35 55.48 -33.45
N ASP A 559 -21.81 55.02 -34.62
CA ASP A 559 -22.68 53.86 -34.84
C ASP A 559 -21.97 52.57 -35.30
N ASP A 560 -22.75 51.48 -35.30
CA ASP A 560 -22.67 50.22 -36.05
C ASP A 560 -21.58 49.14 -35.83
N SER A 561 -22.08 47.99 -35.37
CA SER A 561 -21.79 46.59 -35.74
C SER A 561 -20.35 46.11 -36.04
N GLU A 562 -19.83 45.24 -35.18
CA GLU A 562 -19.13 44.02 -35.63
C GLU A 562 -19.22 42.89 -34.58
N SER A 563 -19.52 41.65 -35.03
CA SER A 563 -19.73 40.49 -34.15
C SER A 563 -18.51 39.57 -34.11
N HIS A 564 -17.73 39.63 -33.04
CA HIS A 564 -16.66 38.66 -32.77
C HIS A 564 -16.93 37.83 -31.52
N VAL A 565 -17.00 36.50 -31.68
CA VAL A 565 -17.05 35.56 -30.56
C VAL A 565 -15.65 35.44 -29.97
N VAL A 566 -15.43 36.05 -28.80
CA VAL A 566 -14.18 35.92 -28.04
C VAL A 566 -14.46 35.23 -26.70
N THR A 567 -14.11 33.94 -26.61
CA THR A 567 -14.23 33.13 -25.40
C THR A 567 -13.10 33.40 -24.39
N LYS A 568 -13.09 34.62 -23.82
CA LYS A 568 -12.35 34.93 -22.58
C LYS A 568 -13.14 35.91 -21.69
N ALA A 569 -13.77 35.40 -20.64
CA ALA A 569 -14.35 36.23 -19.58
C ALA A 569 -13.24 36.82 -18.69
N LYS A 570 -12.66 37.96 -19.07
CA LYS A 570 -11.84 38.78 -18.16
C LYS A 570 -12.76 39.63 -17.27
N CYS A 571 -12.81 39.36 -15.98
CA CYS A 571 -13.29 40.36 -15.01
C CYS A 571 -12.18 41.36 -14.74
N VAL A 572 -12.20 42.52 -15.41
CA VAL A 572 -11.29 43.63 -15.13
C VAL A 572 -12.00 44.63 -14.22
N ILE A 573 -11.53 44.77 -12.97
CA ILE A 573 -11.98 45.87 -12.09
C ILE A 573 -11.19 47.12 -12.47
N LYS A 574 -11.69 47.91 -13.42
CA LYS A 574 -11.22 49.30 -13.60
C LYS A 574 -11.85 50.20 -12.56
N ARG A 575 -11.04 50.76 -11.66
CA ARG A 575 -11.44 51.92 -10.84
C ARG A 575 -10.38 53.00 -10.97
N ASN A 576 -10.74 54.11 -11.61
CA ASN A 576 -9.98 55.35 -11.48
C ASN A 576 -10.07 55.81 -10.02
N ILE A 577 -8.97 55.75 -9.29
CA ILE A 577 -8.87 56.34 -7.96
C ILE A 577 -8.45 57.81 -8.14
N ASP A 578 -9.43 58.72 -8.14
CA ASP A 578 -9.13 60.15 -8.09
C ASP A 578 -8.46 60.50 -6.74
N ARG A 579 -7.13 60.65 -6.76
CA ARG A 579 -6.29 60.94 -5.59
C ARG A 579 -6.39 62.40 -5.12
N ARG A 580 -7.61 62.97 -5.00
CA ARG A 580 -7.80 64.37 -4.56
C ARG A 580 -8.49 64.59 -3.22
N SER A 581 -8.96 63.57 -2.49
CA SER A 581 -9.72 63.85 -1.24
C SER A 581 -9.65 62.89 -0.04
N LYS A 582 -8.97 61.73 -0.05
CA LYS A 582 -8.89 60.84 1.13
C LYS A 582 -7.51 60.19 1.37
N PRO A 583 -7.09 59.99 2.64
CA PRO A 583 -5.80 59.39 3.01
C PRO A 583 -5.79 57.86 2.89
N LEU A 584 -4.59 57.26 2.82
CA LEU A 584 -4.36 55.83 2.60
C LEU A 584 -4.89 54.87 3.70
N SER A 585 -5.37 55.37 4.85
CA SER A 585 -5.87 54.53 5.95
C SER A 585 -7.06 53.64 5.55
N ASP A 586 -7.92 54.14 4.65
CA ASP A 586 -9.17 53.46 4.31
C ASP A 586 -8.94 52.28 3.34
N THR A 587 -7.87 52.32 2.54
CA THR A 587 -7.52 51.24 1.60
C THR A 587 -7.00 50.01 2.35
N ALA A 588 -6.21 50.20 3.40
CA ALA A 588 -5.67 49.11 4.22
C ALA A 588 -6.77 48.38 5.00
N GLU A 589 -7.73 49.10 5.58
CA GLU A 589 -8.87 48.48 6.27
C GLU A 589 -9.83 47.77 5.29
N LEU A 590 -9.97 48.26 4.05
CA LEU A 590 -10.74 47.57 3.01
C LEU A 590 -10.07 46.24 2.59
N LEU A 591 -8.74 46.23 2.42
CA LEU A 591 -7.97 45.01 2.16
C LEU A 591 -8.05 44.02 3.33
N ARG A 592 -8.01 44.52 4.58
CA ARG A 592 -8.16 43.71 5.80
C ARG A 592 -9.58 43.15 5.97
N GLN A 593 -10.60 43.78 5.39
CA GLN A 593 -11.97 43.23 5.35
C GLN A 593 -12.17 42.22 4.20
N LEU A 594 -11.40 42.33 3.12
CA LEU A 594 -11.38 41.36 2.02
C LEU A 594 -10.57 40.09 2.34
N SER A 595 -9.47 40.19 3.11
CA SER A 595 -8.67 39.03 3.53
C SER A 595 -9.36 38.14 4.57
N ASN A 596 -10.37 38.67 5.28
CA ASN A 596 -11.19 37.92 6.25
C ASN A 596 -12.35 37.13 5.60
N ASN A 597 -12.41 37.05 4.27
CA ASN A 597 -13.34 36.20 3.53
C ASN A 597 -12.57 35.37 2.48
N SER A 598 -13.24 34.37 1.88
CA SER A 598 -12.70 33.31 1.00
C SER A 598 -11.95 33.74 -0.28
N LEU A 599 -11.59 35.01 -0.42
CA LEU A 599 -10.76 35.50 -1.52
C LEU A 599 -9.29 35.11 -1.37
N GLY A 600 -8.77 35.04 -0.13
CA GLY A 600 -7.39 34.60 0.14
C GLY A 600 -7.14 33.14 -0.26
N GLU A 601 -8.09 32.24 0.05
CA GLU A 601 -8.06 30.84 -0.38
C GLU A 601 -8.07 30.69 -1.91
N LEU A 602 -8.75 31.59 -2.64
CA LEU A 602 -8.84 31.57 -4.10
C LEU A 602 -7.57 32.10 -4.80
N ILE A 603 -6.86 33.03 -4.18
CA ILE A 603 -5.57 33.54 -4.68
C ILE A 603 -4.47 32.51 -4.42
N GLY A 604 -4.40 31.97 -3.19
CA GLY A 604 -3.43 30.92 -2.82
C GLY A 604 -3.61 29.59 -3.56
N SER A 605 -4.76 29.35 -4.20
CA SER A 605 -5.03 28.18 -5.05
C SER A 605 -4.92 28.46 -6.56
N GLY A 606 -4.40 29.63 -6.97
CA GLY A 606 -4.15 29.98 -8.37
C GLY A 606 -5.42 30.20 -9.22
N LEU A 607 -6.59 30.34 -8.58
CA LEU A 607 -7.88 30.51 -9.24
C LEU A 607 -8.25 31.97 -9.54
N LEU A 608 -7.45 32.93 -9.05
CA LEU A 608 -7.61 34.36 -9.28
C LEU A 608 -6.26 35.02 -9.65
N LEU A 609 -6.21 35.74 -10.77
CA LEU A 609 -5.05 36.55 -11.17
C LEU A 609 -5.32 38.03 -10.87
N LEU A 610 -4.58 38.60 -9.92
CA LEU A 610 -4.54 40.04 -9.66
C LEU A 610 -3.51 40.68 -10.59
N LYS A 611 -3.96 41.60 -11.47
CA LYS A 611 -3.07 42.48 -12.21
C LYS A 611 -3.06 43.85 -11.53
N VAL A 612 -1.92 44.20 -10.94
CA VAL A 612 -1.62 45.57 -10.51
C VAL A 612 -0.89 46.23 -11.68
N GLU A 613 -1.37 47.38 -12.15
CA GLU A 613 -0.66 48.18 -13.14
C GLU A 613 0.19 49.20 -12.37
N GLU A 614 1.52 49.03 -12.43
CA GLU A 614 2.49 49.87 -11.71
C GLU A 614 2.64 51.22 -12.39
N ASP A 615 2.36 52.29 -11.63
CA ASP A 615 2.86 53.64 -11.90
C ASP A 615 3.93 53.99 -10.84
N ASN A 616 5.11 53.40 -11.00
CA ASN A 616 6.39 53.78 -10.38
C ASN A 616 6.42 54.07 -8.86
N ARG A 617 6.64 53.02 -8.05
CA ARG A 617 7.66 53.02 -6.98
C ARG A 617 7.94 51.62 -6.40
N ALA A 618 9.22 51.32 -6.17
CA ALA A 618 9.68 50.03 -5.64
C ALA A 618 9.22 49.74 -4.19
N ASP A 619 8.74 50.75 -3.46
CA ASP A 619 8.33 50.66 -2.06
C ASP A 619 6.96 49.96 -1.87
N ASP A 620 6.16 49.83 -2.94
CA ASP A 620 4.80 49.26 -2.86
C ASP A 620 4.77 47.71 -2.93
N LYS A 621 5.86 47.07 -3.38
CA LYS A 621 5.98 45.60 -3.48
C LYS A 621 6.10 44.92 -2.10
N GLU A 622 7.06 45.39 -1.29
CA GLU A 622 7.35 44.86 0.05
C GLU A 622 6.13 44.93 0.99
N LEU A 623 5.29 45.96 0.82
CA LEU A 623 4.08 46.15 1.61
C LEU A 623 2.96 45.15 1.26
N VAL A 624 2.87 44.71 -0.01
CA VAL A 624 1.88 43.71 -0.45
C VAL A 624 2.32 42.32 -0.02
N GLU A 625 3.61 42.01 -0.10
CA GLU A 625 4.18 40.73 0.32
C GLU A 625 4.05 40.52 1.84
N GLN A 626 4.34 41.55 2.66
CA GLN A 626 4.08 41.50 4.12
C GLN A 626 2.61 41.32 4.49
N VAL A 627 1.67 41.85 3.70
CA VAL A 627 0.22 41.74 3.97
C VAL A 627 -0.36 40.38 3.54
N LEU A 628 0.27 39.71 2.57
CA LEU A 628 -0.16 38.41 2.06
C LEU A 628 0.57 37.20 2.69
N GLY A 629 1.72 37.42 3.34
CA GLY A 629 2.41 36.39 4.13
C GLY A 629 3.06 35.29 3.29
N ILE A 630 3.65 35.66 2.14
CA ILE A 630 4.37 34.76 1.24
C ILE A 630 5.86 34.88 1.56
N ASP A 631 6.53 33.75 1.86
CA ASP A 631 7.97 33.69 2.18
C ASP A 631 8.80 33.37 0.92
N ASP A 632 10.05 33.84 0.92
CA ASP A 632 10.86 34.20 -0.26
C ASP A 632 11.54 33.00 -0.97
N SER A 633 10.85 31.85 -1.05
CA SER A 633 11.44 30.55 -1.44
C SER A 633 10.79 29.85 -2.66
N LEU A 634 10.11 30.60 -3.51
CA LEU A 634 9.50 30.10 -4.76
C LEU A 634 10.02 30.85 -6.00
N GLU A 635 11.27 30.59 -6.39
CA GLU A 635 11.73 30.88 -7.76
C GLU A 635 11.02 29.95 -8.75
N GLY A 636 9.96 30.47 -9.39
CA GLY A 636 9.23 29.76 -10.45
C GLY A 636 7.73 30.03 -10.46
N GLY A 637 7.31 31.28 -10.70
CA GLY A 637 5.87 31.61 -10.62
C GLY A 637 5.40 32.99 -11.10
N LEU A 638 6.15 33.70 -11.96
CA LEU A 638 5.71 34.98 -12.54
C LEU A 638 6.19 35.12 -13.99
N ASP A 639 5.35 34.69 -14.93
CA ASP A 639 5.63 34.78 -16.37
C ASP A 639 5.11 36.13 -16.89
N ILE A 640 6.03 37.09 -17.11
CA ILE A 640 5.71 38.43 -17.61
C ILE A 640 5.77 38.39 -19.15
N LEU A 641 4.59 38.44 -19.78
CA LEU A 641 4.49 38.64 -21.23
C LEU A 641 4.78 40.11 -21.57
N ASP A 642 5.95 40.37 -22.12
CA ASP A 642 6.37 41.67 -22.64
C ASP A 642 5.97 41.82 -24.12
N GLU A 643 4.90 42.58 -24.41
CA GLU A 643 4.55 42.98 -25.77
C GLU A 643 5.29 44.27 -26.16
N VAL A 644 6.51 44.12 -26.68
CA VAL A 644 7.31 45.27 -27.13
C VAL A 644 6.76 45.85 -28.44
N GLY A 645 5.96 46.93 -28.32
CA GLY A 645 5.71 47.87 -29.41
C GLY A 645 6.98 48.68 -29.72
N GLY A 646 7.40 48.71 -30.99
CA GLY A 646 8.74 49.18 -31.37
C GLY A 646 8.98 50.71 -31.34
N GLY A 647 10.26 51.08 -31.23
CA GLY A 647 10.77 52.45 -31.33
C GLY A 647 12.30 52.46 -31.53
N ALA A 648 12.81 53.40 -32.34
CA ALA A 648 14.20 53.40 -32.83
C ALA A 648 15.27 53.85 -31.79
N GLY A 649 16.50 53.34 -31.93
CA GLY A 649 17.70 53.78 -31.19
C GLY A 649 18.99 53.12 -31.72
N ASP A 650 20.11 53.86 -31.71
CA ASP A 650 21.40 53.53 -32.37
C ASP A 650 22.33 52.55 -31.61
N LEU A 651 23.19 51.87 -32.40
CA LEU A 651 24.62 51.49 -32.21
C LEU A 651 25.21 51.54 -30.77
N ASP A 652 25.99 50.56 -30.29
CA ASP A 652 27.27 50.12 -30.86
C ASP A 652 27.92 48.93 -30.09
N GLY A 653 28.73 48.10 -30.77
CA GLY A 653 29.75 47.15 -30.22
C GLY A 653 29.30 45.87 -29.47
N LEU A 654 30.07 44.77 -29.38
CA LEU A 654 31.22 44.23 -30.14
C LEU A 654 31.54 42.81 -29.56
N VAL A 655 31.67 41.79 -30.43
CA VAL A 655 32.65 40.67 -30.38
C VAL A 655 32.50 39.44 -29.43
N ASP A 656 32.30 38.30 -30.13
CA ASP A 656 32.87 36.93 -30.02
C ASP A 656 32.74 36.00 -28.79
N GLY A 657 32.39 34.74 -29.10
CA GLY A 657 32.45 33.55 -28.24
C GLY A 657 31.96 32.30 -29.00
N GLU A 658 32.88 31.54 -29.61
CA GLU A 658 32.57 30.44 -30.55
C GLU A 658 31.85 29.23 -29.92
N LEU A 659 30.99 28.57 -30.72
CA LEU A 659 30.71 27.14 -30.59
C LEU A 659 30.70 26.46 -31.98
N SER A 660 31.85 25.91 -32.35
CA SER A 660 31.95 24.84 -33.36
C SER A 660 31.32 23.56 -32.78
N GLY A 661 30.62 22.69 -33.49
CA GLY A 661 30.42 22.60 -34.94
C GLY A 661 30.68 21.17 -35.43
N ARG A 662 29.62 20.42 -35.79
CA ARG A 662 29.73 19.29 -36.75
C ARG A 662 28.38 18.88 -37.35
N VAL A 663 28.45 18.39 -38.59
CA VAL A 663 27.33 18.25 -39.52
C VAL A 663 27.27 16.82 -40.06
N GLY A 664 26.06 16.34 -40.35
CA GLY A 664 25.79 15.12 -41.12
C GLY A 664 24.59 14.37 -40.54
N GLY A 665 23.45 14.16 -41.21
CA GLY A 665 23.14 14.40 -42.61
C GLY A 665 22.60 13.12 -43.25
N LEU A 666 21.38 13.23 -43.80
CA LEU A 666 20.59 12.28 -44.61
C LEU A 666 19.66 11.36 -43.77
N GLY A 667 18.37 11.20 -44.08
CA GLY A 667 17.55 11.82 -45.12
C GLY A 667 16.66 10.80 -45.84
N ALA A 668 15.38 10.76 -45.52
CA ALA A 668 14.28 10.24 -46.34
C ALA A 668 12.95 10.53 -45.64
N GLY A 669 12.03 11.24 -46.29
CA GLY A 669 10.63 11.27 -45.89
C GLY A 669 9.81 10.32 -46.76
N LEU A 670 8.65 9.90 -46.28
CA LEU A 670 7.54 9.51 -47.14
C LEU A 670 6.23 9.95 -46.50
N ASP A 671 5.33 10.42 -47.35
CA ASP A 671 4.07 11.08 -47.04
C ASP A 671 2.97 10.36 -47.82
N VAL A 672 1.92 9.88 -47.15
CA VAL A 672 0.68 9.40 -47.79
C VAL A 672 -0.51 9.73 -46.88
N VAL A 673 -1.53 10.30 -47.52
CA VAL A 673 -2.74 10.90 -46.93
C VAL A 673 -3.90 9.88 -46.84
N GLU A 674 -4.91 10.25 -46.04
CA GLU A 674 -6.27 9.69 -45.87
C GLU A 674 -6.83 8.74 -46.94
N GLU A 675 -7.67 7.78 -46.49
CA GLU A 675 -8.97 7.57 -47.13
C GLU A 675 -10.07 7.22 -46.11
N LEU A 676 -11.30 7.65 -46.41
CA LEU A 676 -12.51 7.52 -45.58
C LEU A 676 -13.33 6.28 -46.00
N GLY A 677 -14.09 5.68 -45.08
CA GLY A 677 -15.10 4.69 -45.43
C GLY A 677 -15.89 4.17 -44.22
N ALA A 678 -17.21 4.42 -44.19
CA ALA A 678 -18.12 3.97 -43.15
C ALA A 678 -19.40 3.37 -43.75
N LEU A 679 -20.14 2.63 -42.92
CA LEU A 679 -21.45 1.98 -43.19
C LEU A 679 -21.34 0.72 -44.10
N ASP A 680 -22.20 -0.30 -43.99
CA ASP A 680 -23.43 -0.42 -43.18
C ASP A 680 -23.64 -1.86 -42.64
N GLN A 681 -24.67 -2.03 -41.83
CA GLN A 681 -25.17 -3.29 -41.28
C GLN A 681 -25.94 -4.11 -42.33
N ASP A 682 -25.92 -5.43 -42.19
CA ASP A 682 -27.10 -6.27 -42.40
C ASP A 682 -26.94 -7.56 -41.58
N GLY A 683 -28.05 -8.08 -41.05
CA GLY A 683 -28.04 -9.22 -40.14
C GLY A 683 -29.00 -10.32 -40.54
N ASP A 684 -28.56 -11.56 -40.35
CA ASP A 684 -29.32 -12.80 -40.23
C ASP A 684 -28.45 -13.70 -39.31
N GLY A 685 -28.92 -14.39 -38.28
CA GLY A 685 -30.26 -14.87 -38.01
C GLY A 685 -30.30 -16.39 -38.22
N LEU A 686 -30.16 -17.18 -37.15
CA LEU A 686 -30.84 -18.47 -36.88
C LEU A 686 -30.25 -19.21 -35.66
N ALA A 687 -31.11 -19.96 -34.97
CA ALA A 687 -30.79 -20.93 -33.91
C ALA A 687 -30.41 -22.30 -34.53
N GLU A 688 -30.18 -23.43 -33.84
CA GLU A 688 -30.48 -23.92 -32.49
C GLU A 688 -29.70 -25.25 -32.27
N THR A 689 -29.37 -25.66 -31.04
CA THR A 689 -28.92 -27.04 -30.65
C THR A 689 -27.64 -27.63 -31.34
N ASP A 690 -26.96 -28.68 -30.88
CA ASP A 690 -27.18 -29.61 -29.75
C ASP A 690 -25.84 -30.18 -29.20
N GLN A 691 -25.92 -30.97 -28.13
CA GLN A 691 -24.79 -31.71 -27.52
C GLN A 691 -24.30 -32.90 -28.37
N ALA A 692 -22.99 -33.22 -28.33
CA ALA A 692 -22.48 -34.59 -28.11
C ALA A 692 -20.94 -34.65 -28.01
N ALA A 693 -20.44 -35.52 -27.14
CA ALA A 693 -19.02 -35.91 -27.08
C ALA A 693 -18.75 -37.15 -27.95
N VAL A 694 -17.52 -37.30 -28.46
CA VAL A 694 -17.00 -38.56 -29.02
C VAL A 694 -15.52 -38.72 -28.63
N GLU A 695 -15.21 -39.79 -27.89
CA GLU A 695 -13.87 -40.36 -27.74
C GLU A 695 -13.60 -41.47 -28.78
N VAL A 696 -12.35 -41.97 -28.76
CA VAL A 696 -11.86 -43.26 -29.31
C VAL A 696 -11.32 -43.22 -30.75
N GLY A 697 -10.07 -43.68 -30.92
CA GLY A 697 -9.52 -44.02 -32.23
C GLY A 697 -8.00 -44.24 -32.30
N ASP A 698 -7.45 -45.26 -31.63
CA ASP A 698 -6.07 -45.72 -31.86
C ASP A 698 -5.85 -46.16 -33.32
N GLY A 699 -4.65 -45.92 -33.85
CA GLY A 699 -4.30 -46.31 -35.22
C GLY A 699 -2.80 -46.25 -35.53
N ALA A 700 -2.05 -47.25 -35.09
CA ALA A 700 -0.62 -47.38 -35.42
C ALA A 700 -0.39 -47.72 -36.90
N VAL A 701 0.67 -47.16 -37.50
CA VAL A 701 1.24 -47.62 -38.77
C VAL A 701 2.75 -47.77 -38.61
N GLU A 702 3.20 -49.02 -38.64
CA GLU A 702 4.61 -49.40 -38.83
C GLU A 702 4.77 -49.92 -40.27
N LEU A 703 5.93 -49.69 -40.90
CA LEU A 703 6.76 -50.73 -41.55
C LEU A 703 7.82 -50.17 -42.53
N GLY A 704 9.08 -50.54 -42.25
CA GLY A 704 10.12 -50.81 -43.27
C GLY A 704 11.04 -49.65 -43.68
N GLY A 705 12.38 -49.80 -43.69
CA GLY A 705 13.20 -50.93 -43.23
C GLY A 705 14.59 -51.00 -43.91
N ARG A 706 15.51 -51.80 -43.32
CA ARG A 706 16.92 -52.08 -43.72
C ARG A 706 17.90 -50.91 -43.50
N GLY A 707 19.12 -51.10 -42.98
CA GLY A 707 19.79 -52.29 -42.42
C GLY A 707 21.33 -52.22 -42.58
N GLY A 708 22.13 -52.86 -41.71
CA GLY A 708 23.56 -53.09 -41.94
C GLY A 708 24.58 -52.63 -40.87
N ASP A 709 24.58 -53.32 -39.72
CA ASP A 709 25.71 -54.05 -39.08
C ASP A 709 27.20 -53.57 -39.09
N LEU A 710 27.91 -53.96 -38.00
CA LEU A 710 29.37 -54.05 -37.73
C LEU A 710 30.26 -52.81 -37.46
N GLY A 711 31.08 -52.88 -36.39
CA GLY A 711 32.36 -52.14 -36.24
C GLY A 711 32.88 -51.95 -34.80
N HIS A 712 34.12 -52.36 -34.50
CA HIS A 712 34.82 -52.21 -33.18
C HIS A 712 36.16 -51.44 -33.32
N GLY A 713 36.68 -50.90 -32.20
CA GLY A 713 38.05 -50.33 -32.01
C GLY A 713 37.99 -48.96 -31.30
N GLY A 714 38.74 -48.62 -30.23
CA GLY A 714 40.13 -48.97 -29.85
C GLY A 714 41.11 -47.96 -30.48
N GLN A 715 42.11 -47.32 -29.85
CA GLN A 715 42.87 -47.49 -28.59
C GLN A 715 43.61 -46.15 -28.26
N ASP A 716 43.76 -45.72 -26.99
CA ASP A 716 44.96 -45.76 -26.11
C ASP A 716 45.95 -44.55 -26.14
N GLY A 717 46.51 -44.24 -24.96
CA GLY A 717 47.76 -43.45 -24.75
C GLY A 717 47.57 -41.97 -24.33
N GLY A 718 48.16 -41.43 -23.25
CA GLY A 718 48.88 -42.02 -22.12
C GLY A 718 50.25 -41.39 -21.80
N SER A 719 50.36 -40.66 -20.67
CA SER A 719 51.59 -40.37 -19.86
C SER A 719 52.73 -39.52 -20.51
N VAL A 720 53.73 -38.91 -19.83
CA VAL A 720 54.03 -38.41 -18.45
C VAL A 720 55.37 -37.60 -18.55
N SER A 721 55.55 -36.50 -17.78
CA SER A 721 56.81 -35.76 -17.40
C SER A 721 57.86 -35.38 -18.48
N ASP A 722 58.74 -34.36 -18.42
CA ASP A 722 59.47 -33.63 -17.37
C ASP A 722 60.06 -32.28 -17.90
N ASP A 723 60.41 -31.38 -16.97
CA ASP A 723 61.46 -30.33 -16.91
C ASP A 723 62.02 -29.57 -18.15
N GLY A 724 62.18 -28.24 -17.97
CA GLY A 724 63.08 -27.37 -18.74
C GLY A 724 62.88 -25.86 -18.48
N GLY A 725 63.75 -25.22 -17.68
CA GLY A 725 63.57 -23.82 -17.21
C GLY A 725 64.45 -22.74 -17.87
N GLY A 726 64.30 -21.49 -17.41
CA GLY A 726 65.13 -20.31 -17.79
C GLY A 726 64.76 -19.03 -17.00
N GLN A 727 65.78 -18.28 -16.54
CA GLN A 727 65.69 -17.04 -15.71
C GLN A 727 65.50 -15.77 -16.61
N GLU A 728 65.33 -14.50 -16.17
CA GLU A 728 65.81 -13.69 -15.01
C GLU A 728 64.74 -12.63 -14.60
N GLY A 729 64.58 -12.23 -13.33
CA GLY A 729 65.16 -11.00 -12.72
C GLY A 729 64.10 -9.87 -12.63
N ASP A 730 63.94 -9.02 -11.60
CA ASP A 730 64.70 -8.71 -10.38
C ASP A 730 63.75 -8.22 -9.24
N GLY A 731 64.25 -8.19 -8.00
CA GLY A 731 63.45 -8.16 -6.77
C GLY A 731 62.87 -6.82 -6.25
N LYS A 732 62.18 -6.93 -5.10
CA LYS A 732 62.62 -6.31 -3.82
C LYS A 732 61.75 -6.70 -2.63
N ASP A 733 62.42 -6.89 -1.49
CA ASP A 733 61.85 -7.28 -0.20
C ASP A 733 61.27 -6.11 0.60
N GLY A 734 60.44 -6.42 1.59
CA GLY A 734 59.87 -5.48 2.55
C GLY A 734 59.21 -6.23 3.71
N GLU A 735 60.02 -6.67 4.67
CA GLU A 735 59.62 -7.60 5.74
C GLU A 735 58.70 -7.01 6.82
N THR A 736 58.05 -7.94 7.52
CA THR A 736 57.24 -7.78 8.72
C THR A 736 58.03 -7.26 9.93
N HIS A 737 57.31 -6.71 10.91
CA HIS A 737 57.81 -6.55 12.27
C HIS A 737 56.74 -6.95 13.29
N VAL A 738 57.12 -7.83 14.21
CA VAL A 738 56.38 -8.20 15.43
C VAL A 738 57.41 -8.26 16.54
N ASP A 739 57.21 -7.48 17.61
CA ASP A 739 57.70 -7.82 18.96
C ASP A 739 56.98 -6.96 20.01
N GLY A 740 56.79 -7.49 21.23
CA GLY A 740 55.91 -6.91 22.26
C GLY A 740 56.56 -6.61 23.62
N CYS A 741 55.79 -5.94 24.49
CA CYS A 741 56.08 -5.58 25.91
C CYS A 741 54.81 -4.89 26.52
N VAL A 742 54.51 -4.81 27.83
CA VAL A 742 55.14 -5.23 29.11
C VAL A 742 54.04 -5.85 30.02
N VAL A 743 54.38 -6.35 31.22
CA VAL A 743 53.45 -6.78 32.30
C VAL A 743 53.77 -6.02 33.62
N GLY A 744 52.75 -5.74 34.45
CA GLY A 744 52.86 -5.27 35.85
C GLY A 744 52.29 -3.86 36.09
N ASP A 745 51.59 -3.53 37.19
CA ASP A 745 51.25 -4.30 38.42
C ASP A 745 49.73 -4.49 38.60
#